data_AF-A0A951S4W1-F1
#
_entry.id   AF-A0A951S4W1-F1
#
_cell.length_a   1.000
_cell.length_b   1.000
_cell.length_c   1.000
_cell.angle_alpha   90.00
_cell.angle_beta   90.00
_cell.angle_gamma   90.00
#
_symmetry.space_group_name_H-M   'P 1'
#
loop_
_entity.id
_entity.type
_entity.pdbx_description
1 polymer ?
#
loop_
_entity_poly.entity_id
_entity_poly.type
_entity_poly.pdbx_seq_one_letter_code
_entity_poly.pdbx_strand_id
1 'polypeptide(L)'
;MFRVLIKLFFFCLIVSLYSITLQAQNNCISCHKDLKPEQLKKLTKVTSSAERGLGIMDRGQVANYLGNYGILSNFHEYFNESVRWPKDASDVIQYCYGLGLVVASKNNVITSVVGGPSDKYDWAPKDGSRGKLFSGDVKAAPPDETPFLALSDNPETWPKGYFDNNGNWIETPNERHWPGKYRIDIDPDSPNFGNEVVGEFVSDRDIYCIFDDKENSNPRGPLGIEVEQTAYSYGRPYAEDMLIWSYNVRNTSSNVLDSIYLGYYAIFRPDFDNADYINIIDSNPGDGHQSGDFVYVYDINNTKDGAWASDPTELGMVGLNILETPKNMGVTDFHYFSREFAPKTDEEMWAIISSNPNNPNLMVPSAYFHGPDKRMDITNLDSLKKYFPTGAAINYFIMTGPFTLNPGETVNSAVGLVMGNSGTIPNQPDTVNLMSNMRMLQQLSKRAFQGSGPPKTPIVRAVAGDKEVKLFWDSAAEDSRDVLTGKKDFEGYKIYRSDNLGKTWGTPITDQFGKVIGYKPIKIFDLIDGIKGPDPAFNQLLGDDSGIKHTYTDKNLLNGVEYWYCVTSYDKGNQNPDSLEQSYQSPLGSSILESNTVSVVPGVRPQNFQPPDFSPTLTPEGSLPPIGGVCQGFVSIEIVEPDSITGDDYVVTFVDSTIEVTGSDTNYVLGLNLYRINSVTRDTTILLDHHLFSDESRDNLPVTDGFRLVAINTPSGVAFQGWTLVNEDTSTFQWSTKPIPKYIGDLQTAQEEVYTIDDYRITIDTIGGLNARLYDYFTGILYDTIFYHLPLKVEVVTDPNNPIDVSQNTLLIEFAVKAPWEEYRKFYYSRLGWDLIPGGNAYSAGSFGFYERYPDMLNFERYEIDPVTNDTTVTGLVLRTNNQPDTYINADGVTVNQIAIAPSQGDQFTIRTFKPFRKEIRYEFSTRKAGYTDSKNIDLSKIRAVPDPYIVSNEYETSQFGKRLMFNHLPNECKISIYTVAGDFVNEIYHNDNRGFDFWDLRTYNDQYIAYGLYVFVVKLPDGTQHVGKFLVIK
;
A
#
# COMPACT_ATOMS: atom_id res chain seq x y z
N MET A 1 -75.04 11.35 -26.24
CA MET A 1 -74.01 12.39 -26.46
C MET A 1 -72.84 12.30 -25.47
N PHE A 2 -73.07 12.17 -24.16
CA PHE A 2 -71.99 12.18 -23.14
C PHE A 2 -70.99 11.00 -23.21
N ARG A 3 -71.41 9.80 -23.60
CA ARG A 3 -70.52 8.62 -23.74
C ARG A 3 -69.59 8.65 -24.96
N VAL A 4 -69.87 9.46 -25.97
CA VAL A 4 -69.04 9.62 -27.17
C VAL A 4 -67.94 10.66 -26.93
N LEU A 5 -68.26 11.72 -26.16
CA LEU A 5 -67.29 12.73 -25.73
C LEU A 5 -66.22 12.18 -24.77
N ILE A 6 -66.59 11.26 -23.87
CA ILE A 6 -65.62 10.64 -22.94
C ILE A 6 -64.64 9.71 -23.67
N LYS A 7 -65.10 9.00 -24.72
CA LYS A 7 -64.21 8.15 -25.54
C LYS A 7 -63.28 8.97 -26.43
N LEU A 8 -63.73 10.11 -26.97
CA LEU A 8 -62.87 11.04 -27.70
C LEU A 8 -61.85 11.73 -26.78
N PHE A 9 -62.21 12.05 -25.54
CA PHE A 9 -61.29 12.66 -24.57
C PHE A 9 -60.20 11.66 -24.12
N PHE A 10 -60.55 10.40 -23.86
CA PHE A 10 -59.55 9.36 -23.55
C PHE A 10 -58.67 9.00 -24.76
N PHE A 11 -59.21 9.01 -25.98
CA PHE A 11 -58.42 8.78 -27.19
C PHE A 11 -57.45 9.94 -27.48
N CYS A 12 -57.87 11.20 -27.25
CA CYS A 12 -56.99 12.36 -27.34
C CYS A 12 -55.94 12.42 -26.22
N LEU A 13 -56.26 11.94 -25.00
CA LEU A 13 -55.29 11.87 -23.89
C LEU A 13 -54.22 10.79 -24.12
N ILE A 14 -54.59 9.64 -24.69
CA ILE A 14 -53.64 8.56 -25.03
C ILE A 14 -52.75 8.97 -26.22
N VAL A 15 -53.29 9.70 -27.21
CA VAL A 15 -52.49 10.21 -28.34
C VAL A 15 -51.58 11.38 -27.93
N SER A 16 -51.96 12.19 -26.94
CA SER A 16 -51.09 13.24 -26.39
C SER A 16 -50.04 12.70 -25.41
N LEU A 17 -50.33 11.64 -24.65
CA LEU A 17 -49.33 10.95 -23.81
C LEU A 17 -48.31 10.14 -24.63
N TYR A 18 -48.70 9.57 -25.78
CA TYR A 18 -47.74 8.96 -26.72
C TYR A 18 -46.91 9.97 -27.52
N SER A 19 -47.35 11.23 -27.60
CA SER A 19 -46.62 12.29 -28.32
C SER A 19 -45.68 13.09 -27.41
N ILE A 20 -45.65 12.82 -26.10
CA ILE A 20 -44.82 13.56 -25.12
C ILE A 20 -43.65 12.70 -24.57
N THR A 21 -43.59 11.40 -24.85
CA THR A 21 -42.42 10.55 -24.53
C THR A 21 -41.44 10.37 -25.70
N LEU A 22 -41.48 11.26 -26.69
CA LEU A 22 -40.54 11.30 -27.82
C LEU A 22 -40.18 12.74 -28.13
N GLN A 23 -39.74 13.47 -27.10
CA GLN A 23 -39.22 14.83 -27.28
C GLN A 23 -38.07 15.13 -26.32
N ALA A 24 -37.03 14.31 -26.44
CA ALA A 24 -35.65 14.69 -26.20
C ALA A 24 -34.81 14.17 -27.38
N GLN A 25 -35.18 14.57 -28.59
CA GLN A 25 -34.32 14.47 -29.76
C GLN A 25 -34.20 15.87 -30.35
N ASN A 26 -32.98 16.39 -30.36
CA ASN A 26 -32.60 17.63 -31.04
C ASN A 26 -33.02 17.52 -32.51
N ASN A 27 -34.20 18.05 -32.83
CA ASN A 27 -34.76 18.01 -34.16
C ASN A 27 -34.11 19.11 -35.01
N CYS A 28 -32.98 18.78 -35.64
CA CYS A 28 -32.39 19.53 -36.74
C CYS A 28 -33.23 19.32 -38.02
N ILE A 29 -34.51 19.73 -38.00
CA ILE A 29 -35.45 19.57 -39.14
C ILE A 29 -34.98 20.38 -40.36
N SER A 30 -34.15 21.41 -40.19
CA SER A 30 -33.55 22.16 -41.29
C SER A 30 -32.34 21.47 -41.93
N CYS A 31 -31.75 20.47 -41.28
CA CYS A 31 -30.41 19.95 -41.59
C CYS A 31 -30.46 18.69 -42.49
N HIS A 32 -31.65 18.07 -42.64
CA HIS A 32 -31.82 16.77 -43.31
C HIS A 32 -33.00 16.74 -44.31
N LYS A 33 -33.48 17.91 -44.76
CA LYS A 33 -34.68 18.04 -45.60
C LYS A 33 -34.61 17.24 -46.92
N ASP A 34 -33.40 16.96 -47.40
CA ASP A 34 -33.16 16.31 -48.69
C ASP A 34 -32.85 14.80 -48.60
N LEU A 35 -32.85 14.22 -47.40
CA LEU A 35 -32.51 12.80 -47.19
C LEU A 35 -33.77 11.91 -47.18
N LYS A 36 -33.71 10.80 -47.91
CA LYS A 36 -34.79 9.80 -47.93
C LYS A 36 -34.88 9.06 -46.58
N PRO A 37 -36.05 8.53 -46.17
CA PRO A 37 -36.23 7.77 -44.93
C PRO A 37 -35.25 6.60 -44.73
N GLU A 38 -34.82 5.96 -45.82
CA GLU A 38 -33.82 4.87 -45.81
C GLU A 38 -32.39 5.37 -45.49
N GLN A 39 -32.08 6.63 -45.82
CA GLN A 39 -30.81 7.29 -45.48
C GLN A 39 -30.84 7.83 -44.05
N LEU A 40 -31.99 8.27 -43.55
CA LEU A 40 -32.21 8.60 -42.14
C LEU A 40 -32.03 7.38 -41.23
N LYS A 41 -32.43 6.19 -41.68
CA LYS A 41 -32.26 4.92 -40.93
C LYS A 41 -30.80 4.49 -40.75
N LYS A 42 -29.90 4.91 -41.65
CA LYS A 42 -28.45 4.67 -41.56
C LYS A 42 -27.73 5.63 -40.59
N LEU A 43 -28.37 6.73 -40.22
CA LEU A 43 -27.84 7.73 -39.28
C LEU A 43 -28.29 7.47 -37.83
N THR A 44 -29.36 6.69 -37.63
CA THR A 44 -29.83 6.29 -36.30
C THR A 44 -29.10 5.05 -35.81
N LYS A 45 -28.00 5.25 -35.07
CA LYS A 45 -27.30 4.21 -34.30
C LYS A 45 -28.05 3.94 -32.97
N VAL A 46 -29.17 3.21 -33.04
CA VAL A 46 -30.08 3.03 -31.89
C VAL A 46 -29.53 2.05 -30.84
N THR A 47 -28.65 1.12 -31.23
CA THR A 47 -28.06 0.09 -30.36
C THR A 47 -26.80 0.54 -29.65
N SER A 48 -25.89 1.28 -30.32
CA SER A 48 -24.59 1.63 -29.73
C SER A 48 -24.65 2.69 -28.64
N SER A 49 -25.69 3.53 -28.53
CA SER A 49 -25.74 4.55 -27.47
C SER A 49 -25.91 3.98 -26.06
N ALA A 50 -26.58 2.83 -25.91
CA ALA A 50 -26.83 2.22 -24.59
C ALA A 50 -25.59 1.51 -24.00
N GLU A 51 -24.65 1.15 -24.87
CA GLU A 51 -23.39 0.44 -24.58
C GLU A 51 -22.21 1.40 -24.37
N ARG A 52 -22.41 2.71 -24.58
CA ARG A 52 -21.37 3.72 -24.36
C ARG A 52 -21.06 3.81 -22.88
N GLY A 53 -19.77 3.96 -22.59
CA GLY A 53 -19.27 4.30 -21.26
C GLY A 53 -18.18 5.35 -21.34
N LEU A 54 -18.01 6.06 -20.23
CA LEU A 54 -17.07 7.15 -20.05
C LEU A 54 -15.86 6.69 -19.23
N GLY A 55 -14.65 6.89 -19.74
CA GLY A 55 -13.42 6.74 -18.98
C GLY A 55 -12.90 8.10 -18.50
N ILE A 56 -12.46 8.17 -17.25
CA ILE A 56 -11.92 9.40 -16.64
C ILE A 56 -10.42 9.26 -16.43
N MET A 57 -9.63 10.10 -17.09
CA MET A 57 -8.19 10.19 -16.91
C MET A 57 -7.85 11.51 -16.20
N ASP A 58 -7.69 11.46 -14.88
CA ASP A 58 -7.51 12.67 -14.07
C ASP A 58 -6.56 12.50 -12.88
N ARG A 59 -5.68 11.48 -12.91
CA ARG A 59 -4.80 11.21 -11.76
C ARG A 59 -3.68 12.23 -11.61
N GLY A 60 -3.19 12.81 -12.70
CA GLY A 60 -2.12 13.83 -12.71
C GLY A 60 -2.61 15.26 -12.97
N GLN A 61 -1.74 16.08 -13.55
CA GLN A 61 -2.04 17.43 -14.03
C GLN A 61 -2.79 17.45 -15.37
N VAL A 62 -2.88 16.33 -16.08
CA VAL A 62 -3.70 16.23 -17.29
C VAL A 62 -5.06 15.64 -16.93
N ALA A 63 -6.14 16.39 -17.19
CA ALA A 63 -7.50 15.89 -17.13
C ALA A 63 -8.03 15.61 -18.53
N ASN A 64 -8.68 14.47 -18.73
CA ASN A 64 -9.27 14.08 -20.00
C ASN A 64 -10.39 13.03 -19.83
N TYR A 65 -11.36 13.05 -20.74
CA TYR A 65 -12.34 11.98 -20.91
C TYR A 65 -12.12 11.19 -22.19
N LEU A 66 -12.35 9.88 -22.11
CA LEU A 66 -12.32 8.98 -23.26
C LEU A 66 -13.62 8.16 -23.37
N GLY A 67 -13.93 7.69 -24.56
CA GLY A 67 -15.09 6.83 -24.83
C GLY A 67 -14.71 5.46 -25.37
N ASN A 68 -15.51 4.44 -25.10
CA ASN A 68 -15.35 3.09 -25.67
C ASN A 68 -15.81 2.98 -27.14
N TYR A 69 -15.49 3.98 -27.96
CA TYR A 69 -15.87 4.05 -29.38
C TYR A 69 -14.87 4.93 -30.15
N GLY A 70 -13.58 4.71 -29.88
CA GLY A 70 -12.47 5.29 -30.67
C GLY A 70 -12.17 6.77 -30.41
N ILE A 71 -12.74 7.37 -29.36
CA ILE A 71 -12.44 8.75 -28.95
C ILE A 71 -11.49 8.73 -27.77
N LEU A 72 -10.30 9.29 -27.98
CA LEU A 72 -9.28 9.46 -26.94
C LEU A 72 -9.51 10.79 -26.23
N SER A 73 -9.88 11.85 -26.95
CA SER A 73 -10.24 13.17 -26.42
C SER A 73 -11.06 13.97 -27.42
N ASN A 74 -12.06 14.75 -26.97
CA ASN A 74 -12.87 15.64 -27.83
C ASN A 74 -13.58 16.73 -27.02
N PHE A 75 -13.56 17.99 -27.49
CA PHE A 75 -14.13 19.17 -26.81
C PHE A 75 -15.65 19.38 -27.04
N HIS A 76 -16.30 18.57 -27.86
CA HIS A 76 -17.70 18.78 -28.24
C HIS A 76 -18.63 17.59 -28.02
N GLU A 77 -18.18 16.60 -27.26
CA GLU A 77 -19.01 15.47 -26.90
C GLU A 77 -19.80 15.72 -25.62
N TYR A 78 -20.76 14.86 -25.29
CA TYR A 78 -21.65 14.92 -24.13
C TYR A 78 -20.96 15.14 -22.76
N PHE A 79 -19.62 15.13 -22.73
CA PHE A 79 -18.72 15.28 -21.59
C PHE A 79 -17.93 16.60 -21.73
N ASN A 80 -18.06 17.49 -20.76
CA ASN A 80 -17.56 18.88 -20.87
C ASN A 80 -16.02 19.06 -20.76
N GLU A 81 -15.21 18.00 -20.68
CA GLU A 81 -13.74 18.13 -20.56
C GLU A 81 -12.99 17.30 -21.61
N SER A 82 -12.20 17.97 -22.43
CA SER A 82 -11.14 17.37 -23.24
C SER A 82 -9.80 17.52 -22.50
N VAL A 83 -8.65 17.37 -23.17
CA VAL A 83 -7.34 17.54 -22.53
C VAL A 83 -7.23 18.95 -21.91
N ARG A 84 -7.29 19.01 -20.58
CA ARG A 84 -7.10 20.22 -19.79
C ARG A 84 -5.81 20.09 -18.99
N TRP A 85 -4.99 21.13 -19.04
CA TRP A 85 -3.72 21.20 -18.34
C TRP A 85 -3.34 22.66 -17.98
N PRO A 86 -2.82 22.92 -16.78
CA PRO A 86 -2.85 22.03 -15.62
C PRO A 86 -4.29 21.67 -15.23
N LYS A 87 -4.50 20.59 -14.46
CA LYS A 87 -5.83 20.06 -14.14
C LYS A 87 -6.75 21.12 -13.51
N ASP A 88 -6.16 22.04 -12.76
CA ASP A 88 -6.83 23.14 -12.06
C ASP A 88 -7.14 24.37 -12.94
N ALA A 89 -6.75 24.34 -14.22
CA ALA A 89 -7.14 25.36 -15.18
C ALA A 89 -8.67 25.45 -15.28
N SER A 90 -9.20 26.60 -15.68
CA SER A 90 -10.63 26.75 -15.94
C SER A 90 -11.10 25.72 -16.97
N ASP A 91 -12.35 25.29 -16.85
CA ASP A 91 -13.05 24.43 -17.82
C ASP A 91 -13.01 24.91 -19.28
N VAL A 92 -12.80 26.20 -19.51
CA VAL A 92 -12.63 26.78 -20.85
C VAL A 92 -11.25 26.49 -21.47
N ILE A 93 -10.25 26.10 -20.68
CA ILE A 93 -8.91 25.75 -21.15
C ILE A 93 -8.86 24.30 -21.59
N GLN A 94 -8.66 24.09 -22.88
CA GLN A 94 -8.81 22.81 -23.54
C GLN A 94 -7.82 22.75 -24.71
N TYR A 95 -6.83 21.86 -24.62
CA TYR A 95 -5.75 21.75 -25.59
C TYR A 95 -6.06 20.78 -26.73
N CYS A 96 -7.04 19.88 -26.55
CA CYS A 96 -7.36 18.85 -27.53
C CYS A 96 -8.83 18.90 -27.94
N TYR A 97 -9.10 19.44 -29.12
CA TYR A 97 -10.46 19.51 -29.68
C TYR A 97 -10.87 18.22 -30.41
N GLY A 98 -9.96 17.26 -30.53
CA GLY A 98 -10.20 15.98 -31.17
C GLY A 98 -8.92 15.16 -31.27
N LEU A 99 -8.93 13.96 -30.70
CA LEU A 99 -7.90 12.95 -30.84
C LEU A 99 -8.57 11.59 -30.98
N GLY A 100 -8.26 10.87 -32.06
CA GLY A 100 -8.91 9.61 -32.40
C GLY A 100 -7.97 8.63 -33.10
N LEU A 101 -8.19 7.34 -32.85
CA LEU A 101 -7.54 6.26 -33.57
C LEU A 101 -8.11 6.16 -34.99
N VAL A 102 -7.23 6.08 -35.98
CA VAL A 102 -7.58 5.97 -37.40
C VAL A 102 -7.11 4.62 -37.94
N VAL A 103 -8.03 3.86 -38.53
CA VAL A 103 -7.70 2.68 -39.35
C VAL A 103 -8.25 2.89 -40.74
N ALA A 104 -7.38 2.85 -41.75
CA ALA A 104 -7.74 3.17 -43.12
C ALA A 104 -7.36 2.05 -44.09
N SER A 105 -8.31 1.74 -44.97
CA SER A 105 -8.11 0.99 -46.20
C SER A 105 -8.63 1.82 -47.38
N LYS A 106 -8.40 1.38 -48.61
CA LYS A 106 -8.69 2.15 -49.83
C LYS A 106 -10.10 2.77 -49.83
N ASN A 107 -10.20 4.09 -49.61
CA ASN A 107 -11.46 4.86 -49.48
C ASN A 107 -12.44 4.31 -48.40
N ASN A 108 -11.93 3.66 -47.36
CA ASN A 108 -12.68 3.28 -46.17
C ASN A 108 -11.83 3.66 -44.95
N VAL A 109 -12.16 4.79 -44.34
CA VAL A 109 -11.38 5.38 -43.24
C VAL A 109 -12.25 5.36 -42.00
N ILE A 110 -11.84 4.56 -41.02
CA ILE A 110 -12.54 4.43 -39.74
C ILE A 110 -11.92 5.43 -38.77
N THR A 111 -12.71 6.38 -38.29
CA THR A 111 -12.31 7.39 -37.30
C THR A 111 -13.52 7.80 -36.46
N SER A 112 -13.26 8.40 -35.30
CA SER A 112 -14.28 9.05 -34.46
C SER A 112 -14.13 10.57 -34.39
N VAL A 113 -13.14 11.14 -35.09
CA VAL A 113 -12.87 12.57 -35.11
C VAL A 113 -12.89 13.06 -36.56
N VAL A 114 -13.81 13.98 -36.87
CA VAL A 114 -13.91 14.65 -38.16
C VAL A 114 -14.29 16.11 -37.89
N GLY A 115 -13.48 17.08 -38.34
CA GLY A 115 -13.61 18.49 -37.95
C GLY A 115 -14.80 19.26 -38.55
N GLY A 116 -16.04 18.74 -38.49
CA GLY A 116 -17.23 19.43 -39.01
C GLY A 116 -18.57 18.90 -38.48
N PRO A 117 -19.67 19.65 -38.64
CA PRO A 117 -20.98 19.44 -37.97
C PRO A 117 -21.81 18.22 -38.44
N SER A 118 -21.18 17.19 -39.00
CA SER A 118 -21.81 15.92 -39.32
C SER A 118 -20.90 14.77 -38.87
N ASP A 119 -20.75 14.64 -37.56
CA ASP A 119 -19.88 13.65 -36.93
C ASP A 119 -20.30 12.23 -37.31
N LYS A 120 -19.49 11.61 -38.18
CA LYS A 120 -19.52 10.19 -38.44
C LYS A 120 -18.63 9.53 -37.39
N TYR A 121 -19.23 8.82 -36.44
CA TYR A 121 -18.48 7.90 -35.58
C TYR A 121 -18.46 6.56 -36.27
N ASP A 122 -17.33 6.13 -36.85
CA ASP A 122 -17.28 4.82 -37.52
C ASP A 122 -16.97 3.69 -36.54
N TRP A 123 -16.30 4.00 -35.43
CA TRP A 123 -16.16 3.09 -34.29
C TRP A 123 -17.47 2.99 -33.50
N ALA A 124 -17.74 1.81 -32.94
CA ALA A 124 -18.85 1.54 -32.05
C ALA A 124 -18.40 0.68 -30.86
N PRO A 125 -19.00 0.87 -29.67
CA PRO A 125 -18.77 -0.03 -28.55
C PRO A 125 -19.08 -1.47 -28.95
N LYS A 126 -18.27 -2.42 -28.48
CA LYS A 126 -18.52 -3.85 -28.71
C LYS A 126 -19.86 -4.25 -28.09
N ASP A 127 -20.66 -5.03 -28.82
CA ASP A 127 -21.96 -5.50 -28.35
C ASP A 127 -21.86 -6.21 -26.99
N GLY A 128 -22.63 -5.75 -26.01
CA GLY A 128 -22.65 -6.29 -24.65
C GLY A 128 -21.49 -5.84 -23.76
N SER A 129 -20.81 -4.74 -24.11
CA SER A 129 -19.81 -4.10 -23.26
C SER A 129 -20.40 -3.73 -21.89
N ARG A 130 -21.59 -3.14 -21.86
CA ARG A 130 -22.27 -2.80 -20.60
C ARG A 130 -22.74 -4.07 -19.90
N GLY A 131 -22.30 -4.24 -18.66
CA GLY A 131 -22.53 -5.42 -17.83
C GLY A 131 -21.46 -6.51 -17.96
N LYS A 132 -20.60 -6.48 -18.99
CA LYS A 132 -19.54 -7.51 -19.19
C LYS A 132 -18.11 -6.97 -19.27
N LEU A 133 -17.93 -5.72 -19.69
CA LEU A 133 -16.65 -5.01 -19.69
C LEU A 133 -16.64 -3.83 -18.71
N PHE A 134 -17.81 -3.44 -18.20
CA PHE A 134 -18.00 -2.50 -17.09
C PHE A 134 -19.38 -2.73 -16.48
N SER A 135 -19.61 -2.32 -15.23
CA SER A 135 -20.87 -2.61 -14.52
C SER A 135 -22.08 -1.93 -15.15
N GLY A 136 -21.95 -0.65 -15.48
CA GLY A 136 -23.07 0.20 -15.88
C GLY A 136 -23.93 0.71 -14.71
N ASP A 137 -23.54 0.38 -13.47
CA ASP A 137 -24.21 0.75 -12.22
C ASP A 137 -23.80 2.17 -11.78
N VAL A 138 -22.48 2.44 -11.83
CA VAL A 138 -21.91 3.75 -11.49
C VAL A 138 -21.97 4.65 -12.71
N LYS A 139 -22.51 5.86 -12.52
CA LYS A 139 -22.81 6.80 -13.61
C LYS A 139 -22.39 8.22 -13.25
N ALA A 140 -22.18 9.02 -14.27
CA ALA A 140 -22.07 10.47 -14.15
C ALA A 140 -23.34 11.06 -13.50
N ALA A 141 -23.19 12.19 -12.81
CA ALA A 141 -24.30 12.87 -12.17
C ALA A 141 -25.32 13.37 -13.22
N PRO A 142 -26.61 13.51 -12.85
CA PRO A 142 -27.62 14.08 -13.74
C PRO A 142 -27.20 15.48 -14.23
N PRO A 143 -27.51 15.85 -15.49
CA PRO A 143 -28.41 15.16 -16.42
C PRO A 143 -27.76 14.12 -17.35
N ASP A 144 -26.44 13.91 -17.29
CA ASP A 144 -25.72 13.05 -18.24
C ASP A 144 -26.05 11.56 -18.03
N GLU A 145 -25.95 11.07 -16.79
CA GLU A 145 -26.24 9.68 -16.40
C GLU A 145 -25.48 8.60 -17.21
N THR A 146 -24.42 8.98 -17.94
CA THR A 146 -23.56 8.05 -18.68
C THR A 146 -22.80 7.13 -17.71
N PRO A 147 -22.78 5.80 -17.93
CA PRO A 147 -22.04 4.89 -17.07
C PRO A 147 -20.53 5.03 -17.22
N PHE A 148 -19.78 4.80 -16.14
CA PHE A 148 -18.32 4.76 -16.22
C PHE A 148 -17.83 3.41 -16.77
N LEU A 149 -16.75 3.45 -17.55
CA LEU A 149 -15.95 2.28 -17.92
C LEU A 149 -15.29 1.69 -16.68
N ALA A 150 -14.76 0.46 -16.80
CA ALA A 150 -14.02 -0.16 -15.70
C ALA A 150 -12.73 0.64 -15.42
N LEU A 151 -12.60 1.14 -14.19
CA LEU A 151 -11.44 1.86 -13.68
C LEU A 151 -10.74 0.97 -12.63
N SER A 152 -9.44 0.77 -12.72
CA SER A 152 -8.69 -0.14 -11.82
C SER A 152 -8.76 0.25 -10.34
N ASP A 153 -8.93 1.54 -10.07
CA ASP A 153 -9.00 2.14 -8.74
C ASP A 153 -10.43 2.28 -8.20
N ASN A 154 -11.45 1.86 -8.97
CA ASN A 154 -12.84 1.85 -8.54
C ASN A 154 -13.53 0.54 -8.92
N PRO A 155 -13.45 -0.50 -8.06
CA PRO A 155 -14.05 -1.79 -8.33
C PRO A 155 -15.56 -1.77 -8.55
N GLU A 156 -16.32 -0.76 -8.11
CA GLU A 156 -17.76 -0.67 -8.38
C GLU A 156 -18.10 -0.48 -9.87
N THR A 157 -17.13 -0.01 -10.64
CA THR A 157 -17.23 0.10 -12.11
C THR A 157 -17.02 -1.24 -12.81
N TRP A 158 -16.56 -2.28 -12.11
CA TRP A 158 -16.25 -3.58 -12.69
C TRP A 158 -17.51 -4.45 -12.86
N PRO A 159 -17.57 -5.28 -13.92
CA PRO A 159 -18.71 -6.16 -14.17
C PRO A 159 -18.81 -7.29 -13.12
N LYS A 160 -20.03 -7.84 -13.00
CA LYS A 160 -20.36 -8.95 -12.07
C LYS A 160 -20.21 -10.31 -12.73
N GLY A 161 -19.01 -10.57 -13.22
CA GLY A 161 -18.65 -11.78 -13.95
C GLY A 161 -17.36 -11.59 -14.72
N TYR A 162 -16.90 -12.65 -15.38
CA TYR A 162 -15.67 -12.65 -16.16
C TYR A 162 -15.78 -13.58 -17.37
N PHE A 163 -14.87 -13.42 -18.35
CA PHE A 163 -14.73 -14.36 -19.46
C PHE A 163 -13.76 -15.49 -19.10
N ASP A 164 -14.16 -16.74 -19.30
CA ASP A 164 -13.28 -17.90 -19.13
C ASP A 164 -12.24 -18.02 -20.25
N ASN A 165 -11.29 -18.96 -20.14
CA ASN A 165 -10.26 -19.20 -21.14
C ASN A 165 -10.79 -19.60 -22.53
N ASN A 166 -12.08 -19.98 -22.63
CA ASN A 166 -12.74 -20.32 -23.89
C ASN A 166 -13.54 -19.14 -24.47
N GLY A 167 -13.53 -17.98 -23.80
CA GLY A 167 -14.28 -16.78 -24.18
C GLY A 167 -15.76 -16.82 -23.79
N ASN A 168 -16.18 -17.72 -22.89
CA ASN A 168 -17.54 -17.76 -22.39
C ASN A 168 -17.71 -16.85 -21.18
N TRP A 169 -18.83 -16.15 -21.11
CA TRP A 169 -19.19 -15.32 -19.96
C TRP A 169 -19.64 -16.18 -18.76
N ILE A 170 -19.03 -15.97 -17.61
CA ILE A 170 -19.37 -16.57 -16.32
C ILE A 170 -19.91 -15.47 -15.40
N GLU A 171 -21.17 -15.57 -14.98
CA GLU A 171 -21.82 -14.56 -14.12
C GLU A 171 -21.56 -14.84 -12.63
N THR A 172 -21.18 -13.79 -11.89
CA THR A 172 -20.91 -13.84 -10.44
C THR A 172 -21.63 -12.67 -9.74
N PRO A 173 -22.95 -12.79 -9.46
CA PRO A 173 -23.78 -11.64 -9.04
C PRO A 173 -23.34 -10.89 -7.78
N ASN A 174 -22.50 -11.52 -6.95
CA ASN A 174 -22.00 -11.00 -5.66
C ASN A 174 -20.53 -10.58 -5.70
N GLU A 175 -19.82 -10.79 -6.81
CA GLU A 175 -18.40 -10.48 -6.95
C GLU A 175 -18.18 -9.62 -8.19
N ARG A 176 -17.17 -8.75 -8.15
CA ARG A 176 -16.81 -7.90 -9.27
C ARG A 176 -15.41 -8.26 -9.75
N HIS A 177 -15.20 -8.30 -11.05
CA HIS A 177 -13.93 -8.76 -11.64
C HIS A 177 -13.38 -7.74 -12.62
N TRP A 178 -12.07 -7.46 -12.54
CA TRP A 178 -11.37 -6.62 -13.50
C TRP A 178 -11.47 -7.26 -14.90
N PRO A 179 -11.97 -6.55 -15.92
CA PRO A 179 -12.15 -7.10 -17.26
C PRO A 179 -10.92 -6.92 -18.17
N GLY A 180 -9.95 -6.11 -17.75
CA GLY A 180 -8.71 -5.84 -18.49
C GLY A 180 -7.55 -6.75 -18.08
N LYS A 181 -6.36 -6.41 -18.57
CA LYS A 181 -5.10 -7.06 -18.19
C LYS A 181 -4.54 -6.45 -16.91
N TYR A 182 -3.85 -7.26 -16.12
CA TYR A 182 -3.02 -6.79 -15.02
C TYR A 182 -1.62 -6.40 -15.51
N ARG A 183 -0.88 -5.72 -14.64
CA ARG A 183 0.54 -5.42 -14.85
C ARG A 183 1.32 -6.69 -15.12
N ILE A 184 2.26 -6.65 -16.07
CA ILE A 184 3.21 -7.76 -16.30
C ILE A 184 4.46 -7.58 -15.46
N ASP A 185 5.03 -8.68 -14.97
CA ASP A 185 6.32 -8.66 -14.30
C ASP A 185 7.45 -8.40 -15.32
N ILE A 186 8.17 -7.29 -15.17
CA ILE A 186 9.25 -6.87 -16.05
C ILE A 186 10.64 -7.09 -15.44
N ASP A 187 10.72 -7.63 -14.22
CA ASP A 187 11.99 -7.97 -13.59
C ASP A 187 12.56 -9.26 -14.21
N PRO A 188 13.68 -9.19 -14.94
CA PRO A 188 14.27 -10.38 -15.60
C PRO A 188 14.76 -11.44 -14.60
N ASP A 189 14.97 -11.07 -13.33
CA ASP A 189 15.41 -12.00 -12.27
C ASP A 189 14.21 -12.66 -11.54
N SER A 190 12.98 -12.20 -11.79
CA SER A 190 11.78 -12.76 -11.19
C SER A 190 11.37 -14.10 -11.81
N PRO A 191 10.95 -15.10 -11.01
CA PRO A 191 10.40 -16.35 -11.53
C PRO A 191 9.10 -16.16 -12.33
N ASN A 192 8.43 -15.01 -12.17
CA ASN A 192 7.20 -14.67 -12.88
C ASN A 192 7.42 -13.76 -14.09
N PHE A 193 8.68 -13.46 -14.46
CA PHE A 193 9.02 -12.57 -15.58
C PHE A 193 8.18 -12.83 -16.83
N GLY A 194 7.58 -11.76 -17.36
CA GLY A 194 6.73 -11.76 -18.55
C GLY A 194 5.28 -12.19 -18.32
N ASN A 195 4.86 -12.54 -17.10
CA ASN A 195 3.49 -12.92 -16.77
C ASN A 195 2.74 -11.83 -16.01
N GLU A 196 1.42 -11.83 -16.08
CA GLU A 196 0.56 -10.92 -15.33
C GLU A 196 0.63 -11.17 -13.81
N VAL A 197 0.72 -10.08 -13.04
CA VAL A 197 0.67 -10.09 -11.58
C VAL A 197 -0.74 -9.69 -11.15
N VAL A 198 -1.57 -10.68 -10.86
CA VAL A 198 -2.99 -10.49 -10.53
C VAL A 198 -3.18 -9.51 -9.38
N GLY A 199 -4.01 -8.50 -9.59
CA GLY A 199 -4.32 -7.46 -8.61
C GLY A 199 -3.41 -6.23 -8.69
N GLU A 200 -2.37 -6.25 -9.52
CA GLU A 200 -1.51 -5.09 -9.75
C GLU A 200 -1.78 -4.44 -11.11
N PHE A 201 -1.70 -3.12 -11.15
CA PHE A 201 -2.02 -2.29 -12.31
C PHE A 201 -0.80 -1.49 -12.78
N VAL A 202 -0.81 -1.03 -14.02
CA VAL A 202 0.33 -0.36 -14.65
C VAL A 202 0.46 1.10 -14.17
N SER A 203 -0.67 1.76 -13.94
CA SER A 203 -0.75 3.17 -13.51
C SER A 203 -1.68 3.35 -12.31
N ASP A 204 -1.78 4.58 -11.82
CA ASP A 204 -2.69 4.91 -10.71
C ASP A 204 -4.17 4.77 -11.11
N ARG A 205 -4.47 4.81 -12.41
CA ARG A 205 -5.75 4.39 -12.98
C ARG A 205 -5.57 3.83 -14.39
N ASP A 206 -5.85 2.54 -14.53
CA ASP A 206 -5.98 1.84 -15.79
C ASP A 206 -7.47 1.82 -16.20
N ILE A 207 -7.75 2.02 -17.48
CA ILE A 207 -9.10 2.01 -18.04
C ILE A 207 -9.14 1.05 -19.21
N TYR A 208 -10.09 0.12 -19.20
CA TYR A 208 -10.19 -0.92 -20.22
C TYR A 208 -11.49 -0.83 -21.01
N CYS A 209 -11.40 -0.96 -22.34
CA CYS A 209 -12.57 -1.12 -23.19
C CYS A 209 -12.26 -1.83 -24.51
N ILE A 210 -13.32 -2.28 -25.19
CA ILE A 210 -13.25 -2.88 -26.53
C ILE A 210 -14.28 -2.21 -27.43
N PHE A 211 -13.88 -1.87 -28.65
CA PHE A 211 -14.75 -1.33 -29.69
C PHE A 211 -14.42 -1.91 -31.06
N ASP A 212 -15.37 -1.82 -31.98
CA ASP A 212 -15.24 -2.39 -33.32
C ASP A 212 -15.82 -1.45 -34.39
N ASP A 213 -15.64 -1.82 -35.65
CA ASP A 213 -16.11 -1.04 -36.79
C ASP A 213 -17.44 -1.54 -37.36
N LYS A 214 -18.20 -2.37 -36.65
CA LYS A 214 -19.41 -3.04 -37.16
C LYS A 214 -20.49 -2.06 -37.62
N GLU A 215 -20.56 -0.89 -36.98
CA GLU A 215 -21.44 0.22 -37.37
C GLU A 215 -20.74 1.30 -38.21
N ASN A 216 -19.67 0.94 -38.93
CA ASN A 216 -18.96 1.84 -39.86
C ASN A 216 -19.96 2.39 -40.90
N SER A 217 -19.97 3.71 -41.05
CA SER A 217 -20.91 4.43 -41.90
C SER A 217 -20.56 4.39 -43.39
N ASN A 218 -19.36 3.89 -43.74
CA ASN A 218 -18.88 3.78 -45.11
C ASN A 218 -19.85 2.92 -45.97
N PRO A 219 -20.17 3.32 -47.22
CA PRO A 219 -21.02 2.54 -48.11
C PRO A 219 -20.54 1.12 -48.41
N ARG A 220 -19.25 0.84 -48.23
CA ARG A 220 -18.64 -0.49 -48.42
C ARG A 220 -18.79 -1.40 -47.20
N GLY A 221 -19.28 -0.87 -46.08
CA GLY A 221 -19.46 -1.59 -44.83
C GLY A 221 -18.18 -1.72 -44.00
N PRO A 222 -18.25 -2.48 -42.88
CA PRO A 222 -17.12 -2.71 -41.98
C PRO A 222 -15.97 -3.46 -42.68
N LEU A 223 -14.75 -3.13 -42.31
CA LEU A 223 -13.54 -3.88 -42.56
C LEU A 223 -13.45 -5.14 -41.68
N GLY A 224 -14.10 -5.15 -40.51
CA GLY A 224 -14.02 -6.23 -39.54
C GLY A 224 -12.79 -6.08 -38.65
N ILE A 225 -12.65 -4.90 -38.06
CA ILE A 225 -11.59 -4.54 -37.13
C ILE A 225 -12.18 -4.44 -35.73
N GLU A 226 -11.54 -5.12 -34.79
CA GLU A 226 -11.79 -5.00 -33.36
C GLU A 226 -10.56 -4.40 -32.68
N VAL A 227 -10.77 -3.48 -31.75
CA VAL A 227 -9.73 -2.79 -31.00
C VAL A 227 -9.96 -3.01 -29.52
N GLU A 228 -8.99 -3.64 -28.88
CA GLU A 228 -8.85 -3.65 -27.43
C GLU A 228 -8.00 -2.44 -27.03
N GLN A 229 -8.52 -1.58 -26.16
CA GLN A 229 -7.86 -0.36 -25.69
C GLN A 229 -7.65 -0.42 -24.18
N THR A 230 -6.42 -0.12 -23.76
CA THR A 230 -6.10 0.23 -22.36
C THR A 230 -5.57 1.65 -22.31
N ALA A 231 -6.10 2.46 -21.41
CA ALA A 231 -5.62 3.82 -21.16
C ALA A 231 -5.03 3.93 -19.75
N TYR A 232 -3.92 4.65 -19.61
CA TYR A 232 -3.14 4.78 -18.38
C TYR A 232 -3.08 6.25 -17.96
N SER A 233 -3.43 6.52 -16.69
CA SER A 233 -3.38 7.84 -16.08
C SER A 233 -2.55 7.80 -14.81
N TYR A 234 -1.54 8.66 -14.73
CA TYR A 234 -0.58 8.69 -13.64
C TYR A 234 -0.79 9.93 -12.77
N GLY A 235 -0.84 9.75 -11.46
CA GLY A 235 -0.81 10.81 -10.45
C GLY A 235 0.56 11.00 -9.81
N ARG A 236 1.58 10.30 -10.34
CA ARG A 236 2.95 10.39 -9.85
C ARG A 236 3.67 11.60 -10.48
N PRO A 237 4.42 12.38 -9.70
CA PRO A 237 5.08 13.62 -10.16
C PRO A 237 5.92 13.48 -11.44
N TYR A 238 6.59 12.35 -11.63
CA TYR A 238 7.38 12.13 -12.84
C TYR A 238 6.51 11.97 -14.10
N ALA A 239 5.25 11.54 -13.97
CA ALA A 239 4.34 11.23 -15.07
C ALA A 239 2.99 11.99 -15.00
N GLU A 240 2.86 13.01 -14.15
CA GLU A 240 1.60 13.70 -13.94
C GLU A 240 1.16 14.56 -15.15
N ASP A 241 2.09 14.87 -16.06
CA ASP A 241 1.87 15.68 -17.26
C ASP A 241 1.65 14.85 -18.55
N MET A 242 1.28 13.57 -18.44
CA MET A 242 1.09 12.70 -19.61
C MET A 242 -0.05 11.69 -19.45
N LEU A 243 -0.58 11.24 -20.59
CA LEU A 243 -1.58 10.18 -20.71
C LEU A 243 -1.11 9.17 -21.75
N ILE A 244 -1.39 7.88 -21.57
CA ILE A 244 -0.98 6.83 -22.51
C ILE A 244 -2.18 5.99 -22.93
N TRP A 245 -2.24 5.62 -24.21
CA TRP A 245 -3.16 4.61 -24.72
C TRP A 245 -2.38 3.50 -25.43
N SER A 246 -2.75 2.26 -25.17
CA SER A 246 -2.24 1.05 -25.82
C SER A 246 -3.39 0.30 -26.48
N TYR A 247 -3.12 -0.26 -27.66
CA TYR A 247 -4.10 -0.89 -28.54
C TYR A 247 -3.62 -2.25 -29.01
N ASN A 248 -4.51 -3.25 -28.95
CA ASN A 248 -4.41 -4.45 -29.78
C ASN A 248 -5.49 -4.39 -30.86
N VAL A 249 -5.04 -4.24 -32.11
CA VAL A 249 -5.94 -4.10 -33.27
C VAL A 249 -5.96 -5.43 -34.03
N ARG A 250 -7.15 -6.05 -34.09
CA ARG A 250 -7.34 -7.39 -34.63
C ARG A 250 -8.24 -7.38 -35.85
N ASN A 251 -7.84 -8.13 -36.88
CA ASN A 251 -8.74 -8.47 -37.99
C ASN A 251 -9.64 -9.65 -37.60
N THR A 252 -10.92 -9.37 -37.36
CA THR A 252 -11.93 -10.38 -37.03
C THR A 252 -12.68 -10.87 -38.28
N SER A 253 -12.42 -10.27 -39.45
CA SER A 253 -12.99 -10.71 -40.71
C SER A 253 -12.33 -12.00 -41.24
N SER A 254 -12.98 -12.65 -42.20
CA SER A 254 -12.40 -13.78 -42.94
C SER A 254 -11.48 -13.34 -44.09
N ASN A 255 -11.30 -12.04 -44.31
CA ASN A 255 -10.58 -11.49 -45.46
C ASN A 255 -9.18 -11.04 -45.07
N VAL A 256 -8.22 -11.21 -45.98
CA VAL A 256 -6.91 -10.54 -45.87
C VAL A 256 -7.13 -9.05 -46.17
N LEU A 257 -6.82 -8.20 -45.20
CA LEU A 257 -6.90 -6.75 -45.34
C LEU A 257 -5.53 -6.24 -45.79
N ASP A 258 -5.43 -5.81 -47.05
CA ASP A 258 -4.19 -5.30 -47.62
C ASP A 258 -4.19 -3.76 -47.73
N SER A 259 -3.00 -3.18 -47.74
CA SER A 259 -2.79 -1.73 -47.78
C SER A 259 -3.48 -0.97 -46.64
N ILE A 260 -3.37 -1.50 -45.41
CA ILE A 260 -3.89 -0.90 -44.19
C ILE A 260 -2.91 0.15 -43.66
N TYR A 261 -3.48 1.27 -43.23
CA TYR A 261 -2.80 2.29 -42.46
C TYR A 261 -3.45 2.39 -41.08
N LEU A 262 -2.62 2.55 -40.06
CA LEU A 262 -3.06 2.77 -38.68
C LEU A 262 -2.32 3.97 -38.13
N GLY A 263 -3.02 4.83 -37.41
CA GLY A 263 -2.42 6.03 -36.84
C GLY A 263 -3.45 6.88 -36.12
N TYR A 264 -3.21 8.19 -36.11
CA TYR A 264 -4.00 9.12 -35.30
C TYR A 264 -4.34 10.37 -36.09
N TYR A 265 -5.54 10.89 -35.82
CA TYR A 265 -5.96 12.23 -36.25
C TYR A 265 -6.03 13.14 -35.02
N ALA A 266 -5.36 14.28 -35.08
CA ALA A 266 -5.23 15.20 -33.96
C ALA A 266 -5.59 16.64 -34.31
N ILE A 267 -6.34 17.27 -33.41
CA ILE A 267 -6.80 18.65 -33.46
C ILE A 267 -6.38 19.32 -32.14
N PHE A 268 -5.19 19.91 -32.13
CA PHE A 268 -4.60 20.52 -30.94
C PHE A 268 -4.64 22.04 -31.02
N ARG A 269 -4.96 22.71 -29.90
CA ARG A 269 -5.08 24.17 -29.82
C ARG A 269 -4.39 24.66 -28.55
N PRO A 270 -3.17 25.21 -28.65
CA PRO A 270 -2.43 25.72 -27.51
C PRO A 270 -3.02 27.04 -26.97
N ASP A 271 -3.79 27.79 -27.77
CA ASP A 271 -4.44 29.03 -27.34
C ASP A 271 -5.75 29.32 -28.11
N PHE A 272 -6.29 30.54 -28.01
CA PHE A 272 -7.55 30.94 -28.63
C PHE A 272 -7.41 31.62 -30.00
N ASP A 273 -6.35 32.40 -30.27
CA ASP A 273 -6.16 33.06 -31.58
C ASP A 273 -5.77 32.10 -32.70
N ASN A 274 -5.32 30.89 -32.36
CA ASN A 274 -4.88 29.84 -33.28
C ASN A 274 -3.68 30.27 -34.14
N ALA A 275 -2.79 31.13 -33.62
CA ALA A 275 -1.51 31.46 -34.20
C ALA A 275 -0.49 30.35 -33.89
N ASP A 276 -0.80 29.13 -34.35
CA ASP A 276 -0.07 27.93 -33.93
C ASP A 276 1.00 27.52 -34.94
N TYR A 277 2.07 26.92 -34.42
CA TYR A 277 3.03 26.12 -35.17
C TYR A 277 3.09 24.68 -34.66
N ILE A 278 3.56 23.81 -35.55
CA ILE A 278 3.71 22.37 -35.32
C ILE A 278 5.14 21.96 -35.58
N ASN A 279 5.65 21.02 -34.82
CA ASN A 279 6.94 20.41 -35.10
C ASN A 279 6.88 18.90 -34.92
N ILE A 280 7.57 18.16 -35.80
CA ILE A 280 7.79 16.73 -35.67
C ILE A 280 9.28 16.47 -35.46
N ILE A 281 9.61 15.69 -34.44
CA ILE A 281 10.98 15.29 -34.14
C ILE A 281 11.06 13.79 -33.91
N ASP A 282 12.25 13.26 -34.07
CA ASP A 282 12.59 11.90 -33.66
C ASP A 282 12.92 11.90 -32.16
N SER A 283 12.04 11.27 -31.38
CA SER A 283 12.14 11.16 -29.93
C SER A 283 13.16 10.12 -29.48
N ASN A 284 13.53 9.18 -30.37
CA ASN A 284 14.41 8.06 -30.05
C ASN A 284 15.33 7.68 -31.24
N PRO A 285 16.33 8.52 -31.57
CA PRO A 285 17.16 8.37 -32.78
C PRO A 285 18.07 7.12 -32.82
N GLY A 286 17.97 6.24 -31.83
CA GLY A 286 18.70 4.98 -31.74
C GLY A 286 17.89 3.72 -32.08
N ASP A 287 16.59 3.83 -32.38
CA ASP A 287 15.71 2.67 -32.64
C ASP A 287 15.70 2.18 -34.10
N GLY A 288 16.41 2.86 -34.99
CA GLY A 288 16.49 2.52 -36.41
C GLY A 288 15.41 3.15 -37.28
N HIS A 289 14.48 3.93 -36.70
CA HIS A 289 13.49 4.73 -37.42
C HIS A 289 13.92 6.20 -37.39
N GLN A 290 14.39 6.72 -38.52
CA GLN A 290 14.85 8.13 -38.61
C GLN A 290 13.73 9.11 -38.94
N SER A 291 12.50 8.62 -39.09
CA SER A 291 11.28 9.39 -39.25
C SER A 291 10.83 9.91 -37.90
N GLY A 292 10.49 11.19 -37.78
CA GLY A 292 10.00 11.73 -36.51
C GLY A 292 8.71 11.05 -36.05
N ASP A 293 8.59 10.85 -34.74
CA ASP A 293 7.54 10.10 -34.04
C ASP A 293 6.92 10.88 -32.87
N PHE A 294 7.46 12.06 -32.55
CA PHE A 294 6.90 13.00 -31.59
C PHE A 294 6.50 14.30 -32.29
N VAL A 295 5.20 14.58 -32.28
CA VAL A 295 4.60 15.79 -32.86
C VAL A 295 4.13 16.69 -31.73
N TYR A 296 4.50 17.97 -31.74
CA TYR A 296 3.96 18.93 -30.77
C TYR A 296 3.50 20.22 -31.43
N VAL A 297 2.47 20.83 -30.85
CA VAL A 297 1.86 22.08 -31.30
C VAL A 297 2.01 23.13 -30.21
N TYR A 298 2.31 24.36 -30.62
CA TYR A 298 2.57 25.47 -29.71
C TYR A 298 2.17 26.81 -30.31
N ASP A 299 1.80 27.74 -29.44
CA ASP A 299 1.49 29.11 -29.79
C ASP A 299 2.79 29.89 -30.08
N ILE A 300 2.81 30.61 -31.20
CA ILE A 300 3.93 31.41 -31.67
C ILE A 300 4.17 32.62 -30.76
N ASN A 301 3.10 33.26 -30.30
CA ASN A 301 3.16 34.51 -29.56
C ASN A 301 3.39 34.27 -28.06
N ASN A 302 3.20 33.04 -27.59
CA ASN A 302 3.34 32.56 -26.22
C ASN A 302 2.56 33.40 -25.20
N THR A 303 1.29 33.71 -25.49
CA THR A 303 0.42 34.49 -24.61
C THR A 303 -0.99 33.92 -24.52
N LYS A 304 -1.55 33.94 -23.30
CA LYS A 304 -2.97 33.62 -23.09
C LYS A 304 -3.84 34.74 -23.65
N ASP A 305 -4.87 34.36 -24.38
CA ASP A 305 -5.78 35.28 -25.06
C ASP A 305 -7.24 34.81 -24.99
N GLY A 306 -8.15 35.56 -25.61
CA GLY A 306 -9.57 35.20 -25.67
C GLY A 306 -10.19 34.84 -24.30
N ALA A 307 -10.78 33.64 -24.23
CA ALA A 307 -11.39 33.12 -23.01
C ALA A 307 -10.36 32.70 -21.94
N TRP A 308 -9.08 32.53 -22.32
CA TRP A 308 -8.02 32.04 -21.44
C TRP A 308 -7.23 33.18 -20.80
N ALA A 309 -7.36 34.41 -21.30
CA ALA A 309 -6.58 35.59 -20.90
C ALA A 309 -6.59 35.90 -19.39
N SER A 310 -7.67 35.58 -18.70
CA SER A 310 -7.82 35.83 -17.25
C SER A 310 -7.43 34.65 -16.36
N ASP A 311 -7.09 33.50 -16.94
CA ASP A 311 -6.78 32.30 -16.19
C ASP A 311 -5.36 32.36 -15.60
N PRO A 312 -5.18 32.17 -14.28
CA PRO A 312 -3.91 32.38 -13.61
C PRO A 312 -2.90 31.24 -13.78
N THR A 313 -3.28 30.12 -14.40
CA THR A 313 -2.41 28.94 -14.57
C THR A 313 -1.33 29.19 -15.64
N GLU A 314 -0.48 28.20 -15.89
CA GLU A 314 0.55 28.26 -16.93
C GLU A 314 -0.06 28.02 -18.33
N LEU A 315 0.61 28.49 -19.39
CA LEU A 315 0.28 28.15 -20.78
C LEU A 315 1.03 26.88 -21.17
N GLY A 316 0.35 25.94 -21.83
CA GLY A 316 0.89 24.64 -22.19
C GLY A 316 1.23 24.50 -23.66
N MET A 317 2.18 23.61 -23.95
CA MET A 317 2.36 22.97 -25.24
C MET A 317 1.80 21.54 -25.16
N VAL A 318 1.22 21.06 -26.27
CA VAL A 318 0.67 19.70 -26.35
C VAL A 318 1.42 18.88 -27.39
N GLY A 319 1.91 17.72 -26.95
CA GLY A 319 2.66 16.77 -27.75
C GLY A 319 1.96 15.40 -27.84
N LEU A 320 2.18 14.70 -28.94
CA LEU A 320 1.75 13.34 -29.19
C LEU A 320 2.96 12.51 -29.64
N ASN A 321 3.32 11.50 -28.85
CA ASN A 321 4.40 10.56 -29.16
C ASN A 321 3.81 9.23 -29.62
N ILE A 322 4.22 8.73 -30.77
CA ILE A 322 3.93 7.37 -31.20
C ILE A 322 4.93 6.44 -30.51
N LEU A 323 4.45 5.55 -29.64
CA LEU A 323 5.29 4.72 -28.77
C LEU A 323 5.47 3.30 -29.32
N GLU A 324 4.46 2.78 -30.01
CA GLU A 324 4.49 1.48 -30.67
C GLU A 324 3.71 1.56 -31.98
N THR A 325 4.27 0.95 -33.03
CA THR A 325 3.70 0.94 -34.37
C THR A 325 3.48 -0.48 -34.87
N PRO A 326 2.44 -0.72 -35.69
CA PRO A 326 2.21 -2.03 -36.27
C PRO A 326 3.45 -2.57 -36.97
N LYS A 327 3.81 -3.82 -36.64
CA LYS A 327 4.97 -4.53 -37.22
C LYS A 327 6.30 -3.80 -37.05
N ASN A 328 6.40 -2.90 -36.06
CA ASN A 328 7.58 -2.09 -35.78
C ASN A 328 8.10 -1.36 -37.03
N MET A 329 7.19 -0.76 -37.79
CA MET A 329 7.51 -0.06 -39.04
C MET A 329 7.97 1.38 -38.82
N GLY A 330 7.69 1.96 -37.65
CA GLY A 330 7.82 3.39 -37.40
C GLY A 330 6.71 4.20 -38.06
N VAL A 331 6.79 5.52 -37.92
CA VAL A 331 5.89 6.46 -38.61
C VAL A 331 6.32 6.53 -40.08
N THR A 332 5.38 6.28 -40.99
CA THR A 332 5.67 6.22 -42.43
C THR A 332 5.13 7.41 -43.19
N ASP A 333 4.07 8.04 -42.68
CA ASP A 333 3.37 9.14 -43.34
C ASP A 333 2.87 10.16 -42.29
N PHE A 334 3.15 11.45 -42.52
CA PHE A 334 2.79 12.56 -41.64
C PHE A 334 2.42 13.79 -42.47
N HIS A 335 1.20 14.29 -42.29
CA HIS A 335 0.66 15.43 -43.04
C HIS A 335 -0.12 16.37 -42.12
N TYR A 336 0.23 17.66 -42.14
CA TYR A 336 -0.48 18.70 -41.40
C TYR A 336 -1.20 19.66 -42.35
N PHE A 337 -2.26 20.31 -41.86
CA PHE A 337 -3.07 21.23 -42.65
C PHE A 337 -3.86 22.19 -41.75
N SER A 338 -4.23 23.36 -42.26
CA SER A 338 -5.13 24.26 -41.55
C SER A 338 -6.54 23.67 -41.45
N ARG A 339 -7.24 23.94 -40.35
CA ARG A 339 -8.65 23.58 -40.10
C ARG A 339 -9.57 23.87 -41.30
N GLU A 340 -9.30 24.93 -42.06
CA GLU A 340 -10.10 25.31 -43.24
C GLU A 340 -10.09 24.25 -44.35
N PHE A 341 -9.04 23.45 -44.40
CA PHE A 341 -8.85 22.34 -45.33
C PHE A 341 -9.09 20.98 -44.66
N ALA A 342 -9.80 20.90 -43.54
CA ALA A 342 -10.08 19.61 -42.93
C ALA A 342 -10.87 18.70 -43.91
N PRO A 343 -10.40 17.45 -44.15
CA PRO A 343 -11.08 16.54 -45.06
C PRO A 343 -12.43 16.12 -44.49
N LYS A 344 -13.43 15.94 -45.36
CA LYS A 344 -14.83 15.68 -44.98
C LYS A 344 -15.30 14.29 -45.40
N THR A 345 -14.59 13.67 -46.31
CA THR A 345 -14.94 12.37 -46.90
C THR A 345 -13.81 11.37 -46.76
N ASP A 346 -14.13 10.08 -46.68
CA ASP A 346 -13.19 8.98 -46.67
C ASP A 346 -12.28 9.01 -47.91
N GLU A 347 -12.79 9.44 -49.05
CA GLU A 347 -12.02 9.62 -50.28
C GLU A 347 -10.93 10.69 -50.18
N GLU A 348 -11.22 11.82 -49.52
CA GLU A 348 -10.25 12.89 -49.24
C GLU A 348 -9.25 12.43 -48.17
N MET A 349 -9.74 11.88 -47.06
CA MET A 349 -8.90 11.36 -45.97
C MET A 349 -7.95 10.27 -46.49
N TRP A 350 -8.45 9.32 -47.27
CA TRP A 350 -7.63 8.28 -47.88
C TRP A 350 -6.52 8.85 -48.75
N ALA A 351 -6.79 9.91 -49.51
CA ALA A 351 -5.78 10.53 -50.37
C ALA A 351 -4.63 11.15 -49.56
N ILE A 352 -4.93 11.72 -48.40
CA ILE A 352 -3.94 12.28 -47.46
C ILE A 352 -3.17 11.14 -46.77
N ILE A 353 -3.89 10.20 -46.14
CA ILE A 353 -3.32 9.07 -45.40
C ILE A 353 -2.41 8.19 -46.29
N SER A 354 -2.79 7.98 -47.56
CA SER A 354 -2.01 7.18 -48.51
C SER A 354 -0.93 7.99 -49.26
N SER A 355 -0.71 9.25 -48.88
CA SER A 355 0.34 10.11 -49.42
C SER A 355 0.28 10.27 -50.95
N ASN A 356 -0.92 10.50 -51.47
CA ASN A 356 -1.21 10.58 -52.90
C ASN A 356 -1.63 11.98 -53.35
N PRO A 357 -0.68 12.90 -53.63
CA PRO A 357 -0.98 14.27 -54.04
C PRO A 357 -1.69 14.39 -55.39
N ASN A 358 -1.70 13.33 -56.20
CA ASN A 358 -2.33 13.30 -57.52
C ASN A 358 -3.76 12.74 -57.50
N ASN A 359 -4.32 12.46 -56.31
CA ASN A 359 -5.66 11.92 -56.19
C ASN A 359 -6.70 12.97 -56.64
N PRO A 360 -7.63 12.64 -57.55
CA PRO A 360 -8.62 13.60 -58.06
C PRO A 360 -9.59 14.12 -56.98
N ASN A 361 -9.67 13.45 -55.82
CA ASN A 361 -10.51 13.88 -54.70
C ASN A 361 -9.88 15.02 -53.89
N LEU A 362 -8.58 15.32 -54.07
CA LEU A 362 -7.92 16.44 -53.41
C LEU A 362 -7.98 17.69 -54.27
N MET A 363 -8.77 18.68 -53.83
CA MET A 363 -8.91 19.94 -54.55
C MET A 363 -7.66 20.83 -54.49
N VAL A 364 -6.94 20.81 -53.35
CA VAL A 364 -5.75 21.64 -53.10
C VAL A 364 -4.65 20.79 -52.47
N PRO A 365 -3.91 19.96 -53.23
CA PRO A 365 -2.86 19.10 -52.67
C PRO A 365 -1.78 19.87 -51.91
N SER A 366 -1.46 21.10 -52.33
CA SER A 366 -0.47 21.95 -51.66
C SER A 366 -0.85 22.40 -50.24
N ALA A 367 -2.09 22.12 -49.80
CA ALA A 367 -2.53 22.39 -48.42
C ALA A 367 -2.20 21.25 -47.45
N TYR A 368 -1.81 20.08 -47.95
CA TYR A 368 -1.57 18.87 -47.16
C TYR A 368 -0.16 18.29 -47.31
N PHE A 369 0.53 18.60 -48.42
CA PHE A 369 1.84 18.03 -48.75
C PHE A 369 2.90 19.14 -48.75
N HIS A 370 3.68 19.20 -47.67
CA HIS A 370 4.62 20.28 -47.40
C HIS A 370 6.06 19.81 -47.50
N GLY A 371 6.69 20.00 -48.67
CA GLY A 371 8.10 19.68 -48.86
C GLY A 371 8.33 18.75 -50.06
N PRO A 372 9.58 18.26 -50.22
CA PRO A 372 9.93 17.38 -51.33
C PRO A 372 9.57 15.91 -51.07
N ASP A 373 9.50 15.49 -49.81
CA ASP A 373 8.98 14.17 -49.45
C ASP A 373 7.46 14.22 -49.48
N LYS A 374 6.85 13.31 -50.24
CA LYS A 374 5.40 13.23 -50.39
C LYS A 374 4.71 12.51 -49.23
N ARG A 375 5.48 11.80 -48.39
CA ARG A 375 4.98 11.03 -47.24
C ARG A 375 5.17 11.78 -45.93
N MET A 376 6.26 12.52 -45.79
CA MET A 376 6.59 13.24 -44.56
C MET A 376 6.67 14.73 -44.81
N ASP A 377 5.78 15.48 -44.20
CA ASP A 377 5.84 16.94 -44.24
C ASP A 377 7.03 17.48 -43.42
N ILE A 378 7.64 18.56 -43.91
CA ILE A 378 8.72 19.26 -43.21
C ILE A 378 8.16 20.35 -42.28
N THR A 379 8.66 20.40 -41.04
CA THR A 379 8.19 21.31 -39.98
C THR A 379 9.23 22.31 -39.48
N ASN A 380 10.34 22.49 -40.22
CA ASN A 380 11.30 23.54 -39.85
C ASN A 380 10.66 24.94 -39.97
N LEU A 381 11.18 25.89 -39.20
CA LEU A 381 10.61 27.24 -39.08
C LEU A 381 10.46 27.97 -40.43
N ASP A 382 11.40 27.78 -41.36
CA ASP A 382 11.34 28.40 -42.68
C ASP A 382 10.19 27.84 -43.53
N SER A 383 9.94 26.54 -43.44
CA SER A 383 8.79 25.88 -44.09
C SER A 383 7.47 26.36 -43.49
N LEU A 384 7.37 26.39 -42.16
CA LEU A 384 6.15 26.84 -41.49
C LEU A 384 5.82 28.29 -41.85
N LYS A 385 6.81 29.20 -41.83
CA LYS A 385 6.61 30.59 -42.27
C LYS A 385 6.21 30.73 -43.74
N LYS A 386 6.63 29.80 -44.60
CA LYS A 386 6.27 29.79 -46.02
C LYS A 386 4.80 29.45 -46.23
N TYR A 387 4.27 28.45 -45.51
CA TYR A 387 2.89 27.98 -45.68
C TYR A 387 1.89 28.69 -44.74
N PHE A 388 2.34 29.07 -43.54
CA PHE A 388 1.55 29.68 -42.47
C PHE A 388 2.30 30.89 -41.87
N PRO A 389 2.44 32.02 -42.59
CA PRO A 389 3.29 33.15 -42.17
C PRO A 389 2.90 33.80 -40.84
N THR A 390 1.65 33.63 -40.41
CA THR A 390 1.09 34.14 -39.15
C THR A 390 0.64 33.01 -38.21
N GLY A 391 1.06 31.76 -38.46
CA GLY A 391 0.46 30.59 -37.84
C GLY A 391 -0.92 30.25 -38.40
N ALA A 392 -1.48 29.12 -37.96
CA ALA A 392 -2.84 28.69 -38.26
C ALA A 392 -3.34 27.65 -37.26
N ALA A 393 -4.66 27.44 -37.20
CA ALA A 393 -5.27 26.32 -36.51
C ALA A 393 -4.91 24.99 -37.17
N ILE A 394 -3.83 24.34 -36.73
CA ILE A 394 -3.26 23.16 -37.41
C ILE A 394 -3.94 21.86 -36.94
N ASN A 395 -4.29 21.01 -37.91
CA ASN A 395 -4.69 19.62 -37.71
C ASN A 395 -3.68 18.72 -38.43
N TYR A 396 -3.54 17.46 -38.01
CA TYR A 396 -2.62 16.55 -38.69
C TYR A 396 -3.04 15.08 -38.61
N PHE A 397 -2.57 14.31 -39.59
CA PHE A 397 -2.52 12.84 -39.53
C PHE A 397 -1.08 12.40 -39.30
N ILE A 398 -0.92 11.40 -38.44
CA ILE A 398 0.34 10.68 -38.25
C ILE A 398 0.05 9.18 -38.36
N MET A 399 0.66 8.53 -39.34
CA MET A 399 0.26 7.20 -39.80
C MET A 399 1.45 6.25 -39.97
N THR A 400 1.17 4.97 -39.77
CA THR A 400 2.03 3.84 -40.12
C THR A 400 1.33 2.97 -41.17
N GLY A 401 2.00 2.75 -42.30
CA GLY A 401 1.53 1.88 -43.38
C GLY A 401 2.23 2.12 -44.72
N PRO A 402 1.79 1.43 -45.80
CA PRO A 402 0.79 0.37 -45.77
C PRO A 402 1.35 -0.95 -45.22
N PHE A 403 0.52 -1.73 -44.54
CA PHE A 403 0.80 -3.13 -44.20
C PHE A 403 -0.40 -4.04 -44.49
N THR A 404 -0.16 -5.35 -44.48
CA THR A 404 -1.20 -6.38 -44.64
C THR A 404 -1.58 -6.95 -43.28
N LEU A 405 -2.87 -7.18 -43.02
CA LEU A 405 -3.40 -7.78 -41.80
C LEU A 405 -4.24 -9.02 -42.15
N ASN A 406 -3.73 -10.21 -41.82
CA ASN A 406 -4.37 -11.49 -42.12
C ASN A 406 -5.57 -11.76 -41.21
N PRO A 407 -6.53 -12.63 -41.61
CA PRO A 407 -7.62 -13.06 -40.74
C PRO A 407 -7.11 -13.57 -39.39
N GLY A 408 -7.61 -13.00 -38.30
CA GLY A 408 -7.22 -13.33 -36.93
C GLY A 408 -5.89 -12.73 -36.46
N GLU A 409 -5.11 -12.07 -37.32
CA GLU A 409 -3.87 -11.38 -36.95
C GLU A 409 -4.18 -10.16 -36.09
N THR A 410 -3.37 -9.97 -35.05
CA THR A 410 -3.40 -8.81 -34.16
C THR A 410 -2.10 -8.04 -34.32
N VAL A 411 -2.19 -6.72 -34.42
CA VAL A 411 -1.04 -5.80 -34.38
C VAL A 411 -1.22 -4.81 -33.24
N ASN A 412 -0.11 -4.37 -32.68
CA ASN A 412 -0.11 -3.43 -31.56
C ASN A 412 0.08 -2.00 -32.05
N SER A 413 -0.44 -1.05 -31.28
CA SER A 413 -0.05 0.36 -31.35
C SER A 413 -0.15 1.00 -29.98
N ALA A 414 0.70 1.98 -29.71
CA ALA A 414 0.62 2.78 -28.49
C ALA A 414 0.96 4.24 -28.78
N VAL A 415 0.31 5.13 -28.06
CA VAL A 415 0.49 6.59 -28.19
C VAL A 415 0.45 7.22 -26.81
N GLY A 416 1.31 8.22 -26.59
CA GLY A 416 1.27 9.04 -25.39
C GLY A 416 1.03 10.50 -25.74
N LEU A 417 0.14 11.15 -24.98
CA LEU A 417 -0.03 12.59 -24.98
C LEU A 417 0.81 13.19 -23.86
N VAL A 418 1.56 14.24 -24.17
CA VAL A 418 2.49 14.88 -23.24
C VAL A 418 2.21 16.37 -23.21
N MET A 419 2.06 16.93 -22.01
CA MET A 419 1.96 18.35 -21.78
C MET A 419 3.29 18.90 -21.29
N GLY A 420 3.53 20.20 -21.53
CA GLY A 420 4.62 20.90 -20.88
C GLY A 420 4.44 22.41 -20.89
N ASN A 421 5.00 23.08 -19.90
CA ASN A 421 4.94 24.53 -19.75
C ASN A 421 5.67 25.22 -20.91
N SER A 422 5.00 26.17 -21.58
CA SER A 422 5.56 26.96 -22.69
C SER A 422 6.42 28.16 -22.26
N GLY A 423 6.60 28.37 -20.96
CA GLY A 423 7.29 29.52 -20.38
C GLY A 423 6.45 30.80 -20.42
N THR A 424 6.96 31.87 -19.78
CA THR A 424 6.19 33.12 -19.61
C THR A 424 6.67 34.28 -20.48
N ILE A 425 7.63 34.04 -21.38
CA ILE A 425 8.24 35.09 -22.20
C ILE A 425 7.48 35.19 -23.54
N PRO A 426 6.86 36.35 -23.86
CA PRO A 426 6.15 36.53 -25.12
C PRO A 426 7.05 36.35 -26.34
N ASN A 427 6.53 35.69 -27.37
CA ASN A 427 7.18 35.30 -28.63
C ASN A 427 8.41 34.38 -28.45
N GLN A 428 8.54 33.74 -27.29
CA GLN A 428 9.63 32.84 -26.96
C GLN A 428 9.10 31.60 -26.23
N PRO A 429 8.39 30.69 -26.93
CA PRO A 429 7.95 29.43 -26.34
C PRO A 429 9.16 28.58 -25.93
N ASP A 430 9.14 28.05 -24.71
CA ASP A 430 10.17 27.18 -24.15
C ASP A 430 9.72 25.72 -24.16
N THR A 431 10.51 24.84 -24.80
CA THR A 431 10.21 23.41 -24.91
C THR A 431 10.84 22.55 -23.81
N VAL A 432 11.66 23.12 -22.91
CA VAL A 432 12.50 22.34 -21.97
C VAL A 432 11.67 21.37 -21.14
N ASN A 433 10.56 21.82 -20.56
CA ASN A 433 9.68 20.99 -19.74
C ASN A 433 8.99 19.90 -20.58
N LEU A 434 8.41 20.25 -21.73
CA LEU A 434 7.80 19.28 -22.66
C LEU A 434 8.79 18.18 -23.08
N MET A 435 10.04 18.54 -23.39
CA MET A 435 11.07 17.57 -23.78
C MET A 435 11.50 16.68 -22.62
N SER A 436 11.47 17.19 -21.39
CA SER A 436 11.71 16.38 -20.19
C SER A 436 10.61 15.33 -20.01
N ASN A 437 9.34 15.76 -20.11
CA ASN A 437 8.17 14.89 -19.97
C ASN A 437 8.11 13.85 -21.12
N MET A 438 8.48 14.21 -22.34
CA MET A 438 8.59 13.27 -23.46
C MET A 438 9.68 12.22 -23.23
N ARG A 439 10.86 12.61 -22.73
CA ARG A 439 11.92 11.64 -22.40
C ARG A 439 11.48 10.67 -21.31
N MET A 440 10.74 11.15 -20.32
CA MET A 440 10.13 10.30 -19.31
C MET A 440 9.14 9.29 -19.92
N LEU A 441 8.25 9.76 -20.79
CA LEU A 441 7.31 8.89 -21.50
C LEU A 441 8.03 7.78 -22.28
N GLN A 442 9.15 8.10 -22.94
CA GLN A 442 9.99 7.12 -23.62
C GLN A 442 10.61 6.08 -22.67
N GLN A 443 10.99 6.51 -21.46
CA GLN A 443 11.49 5.60 -20.42
C GLN A 443 10.41 4.65 -19.89
N LEU A 444 9.17 5.13 -19.77
CA LEU A 444 8.02 4.29 -19.40
C LEU A 444 7.68 3.29 -20.51
N SER A 445 7.68 3.73 -21.77
CA SER A 445 7.41 2.85 -22.93
C SER A 445 8.34 1.62 -22.95
N LYS A 446 9.64 1.83 -22.70
CA LYS A 446 10.64 0.74 -22.62
C LYS A 446 10.40 -0.26 -21.48
N ARG A 447 9.51 0.07 -20.54
CA ARG A 447 9.19 -0.69 -19.33
C ARG A 447 7.71 -1.10 -19.30
N ALA A 448 7.10 -1.29 -20.49
CA ALA A 448 5.69 -1.62 -20.61
C ALA A 448 4.76 -0.63 -19.88
N PHE A 449 5.12 0.65 -19.94
CA PHE A 449 4.45 1.79 -19.31
C PHE A 449 4.47 1.80 -17.77
N GLN A 450 5.31 0.97 -17.16
CA GLN A 450 5.47 0.88 -15.70
C GLN A 450 6.56 1.82 -15.20
N GLY A 451 6.37 2.36 -13.99
CA GLY A 451 7.37 3.12 -13.25
C GLY A 451 7.35 2.80 -11.77
N SER A 452 8.29 3.36 -11.02
CA SER A 452 8.40 3.18 -9.56
C SER A 452 7.15 3.71 -8.86
N GLY A 453 6.70 3.00 -7.84
CA GLY A 453 5.43 3.28 -7.16
C GLY A 453 5.55 3.07 -5.66
N PRO A 454 4.60 3.62 -4.89
CA PRO A 454 4.66 3.58 -3.44
C PRO A 454 4.57 2.15 -2.89
N PRO A 455 4.96 1.95 -1.62
CA PRO A 455 4.73 0.70 -0.91
C PRO A 455 3.26 0.29 -0.92
N LYS A 456 3.00 -0.99 -0.64
CA LYS A 456 1.62 -1.49 -0.50
C LYS A 456 0.83 -0.63 0.47
N THR A 457 -0.43 -0.37 0.12
CA THR A 457 -1.34 0.42 0.95
C THR A 457 -1.72 -0.38 2.19
N PRO A 458 -1.56 0.15 3.41
CA PRO A 458 -1.88 -0.59 4.63
C PRO A 458 -3.40 -0.75 4.82
N ILE A 459 -3.80 -1.78 5.56
CA ILE A 459 -5.18 -2.01 5.99
C ILE A 459 -5.37 -1.40 7.38
N VAL A 460 -6.19 -0.36 7.45
CA VAL A 460 -6.41 0.43 8.66
C VAL A 460 -7.72 0.06 9.33
N ARG A 461 -7.71 0.05 10.66
CA ARG A 461 -8.88 -0.11 11.51
C ARG A 461 -8.85 0.91 12.64
N ALA A 462 -10.02 1.17 13.24
CA ALA A 462 -10.17 2.16 14.29
C ALA A 462 -11.12 1.68 15.39
N VAL A 463 -10.81 2.03 16.63
CA VAL A 463 -11.66 1.83 17.81
C VAL A 463 -11.96 3.18 18.45
N ALA A 464 -13.25 3.47 18.62
CA ALA A 464 -13.73 4.67 19.27
C ALA A 464 -13.61 4.58 20.80
N GLY A 465 -13.17 5.67 21.42
CA GLY A 465 -13.16 5.89 22.87
C GLY A 465 -13.77 7.24 23.26
N ASP A 466 -13.80 7.53 24.56
CA ASP A 466 -14.25 8.83 25.06
C ASP A 466 -13.22 9.91 24.74
N LYS A 467 -13.55 10.81 23.81
CA LYS A 467 -12.69 11.90 23.29
C LYS A 467 -11.40 11.42 22.65
N GLU A 468 -11.35 10.18 22.21
CA GLU A 468 -10.19 9.61 21.54
C GLU A 468 -10.58 8.55 20.52
N VAL A 469 -9.67 8.32 19.57
CA VAL A 469 -9.74 7.25 18.58
C VAL A 469 -8.39 6.56 18.57
N LYS A 470 -8.39 5.23 18.73
CA LYS A 470 -7.20 4.41 18.52
C LYS A 470 -7.26 3.80 17.11
N LEU A 471 -6.28 4.15 16.28
CA LEU A 471 -6.02 3.57 14.98
C LEU A 471 -5.01 2.45 15.10
N PHE A 472 -5.14 1.43 14.26
CA PHE A 472 -4.14 0.39 14.08
C PHE A 472 -4.16 -0.15 12.65
N TRP A 473 -3.03 -0.65 12.17
CA TRP A 473 -2.87 -1.13 10.79
C TRP A 473 -1.94 -2.34 10.69
N ASP A 474 -1.96 -3.02 9.54
CA ASP A 474 -1.07 -4.14 9.23
C ASP A 474 0.32 -3.69 8.75
N SER A 475 1.27 -4.63 8.70
CA SER A 475 2.66 -4.38 8.34
C SER A 475 2.99 -4.73 6.87
N ALA A 476 1.98 -5.03 6.05
CA ALA A 476 2.19 -5.55 4.68
C ALA A 476 3.00 -4.60 3.76
N ALA A 477 3.03 -3.31 4.09
CA ALA A 477 3.83 -2.30 3.38
C ALA A 477 5.34 -2.49 3.57
N GLU A 478 5.79 -2.97 4.73
CA GLU A 478 7.22 -3.11 5.08
C GLU A 478 7.93 -4.17 4.24
N ASP A 479 7.18 -5.18 3.78
CA ASP A 479 7.68 -6.23 2.90
C ASP A 479 7.50 -5.93 1.42
N SER A 480 6.90 -4.79 1.07
CA SER A 480 6.71 -4.41 -0.31
C SER A 480 8.05 -4.16 -1.00
N ARG A 481 8.08 -4.51 -2.29
CA ARG A 481 9.22 -4.25 -3.17
C ARG A 481 8.75 -3.27 -4.22
N ASP A 482 9.57 -2.27 -4.48
CA ASP A 482 9.33 -1.36 -5.58
C ASP A 482 9.31 -2.15 -6.90
N VAL A 483 8.25 -1.93 -7.66
CA VAL A 483 7.92 -2.68 -8.88
C VAL A 483 9.00 -2.54 -9.95
N LEU A 484 9.72 -1.41 -9.95
CA LEU A 484 10.73 -1.11 -10.95
C LEU A 484 12.10 -1.69 -10.59
N THR A 485 12.46 -1.66 -9.31
CA THR A 485 13.82 -1.99 -8.86
C THR A 485 13.95 -3.36 -8.19
N GLY A 486 12.83 -3.95 -7.77
CA GLY A 486 12.80 -5.15 -6.94
C GLY A 486 13.34 -4.95 -5.52
N LYS A 487 13.74 -3.72 -5.15
CA LYS A 487 14.28 -3.40 -3.82
C LYS A 487 13.17 -3.21 -2.81
N LYS A 488 13.46 -3.52 -1.55
CA LYS A 488 12.64 -3.09 -0.41
C LYS A 488 13.12 -1.71 0.01
N ASP A 489 12.33 -0.68 -0.27
CA ASP A 489 12.64 0.72 -0.02
C ASP A 489 11.59 1.43 0.83
N PHE A 490 10.68 0.67 1.47
CA PHE A 490 9.79 1.18 2.51
C PHE A 490 10.54 2.01 3.55
N GLU A 491 9.95 3.14 3.94
CA GLU A 491 10.53 4.08 4.88
C GLU A 491 9.63 4.34 6.10
N GLY A 492 8.30 4.44 5.91
CA GLY A 492 7.42 4.68 7.04
C GLY A 492 5.93 4.80 6.76
N TYR A 493 5.20 5.23 7.78
CA TYR A 493 3.77 5.52 7.76
C TYR A 493 3.48 6.99 8.12
N LYS A 494 2.47 7.56 7.47
CA LYS A 494 1.93 8.90 7.78
C LYS A 494 0.45 8.80 8.07
N ILE A 495 0.02 9.52 9.10
CA ILE A 495 -1.37 9.53 9.56
C ILE A 495 -1.98 10.89 9.27
N TYR A 496 -3.15 10.86 8.67
CA TYR A 496 -3.95 12.03 8.34
C TYR A 496 -5.32 11.95 8.99
N ARG A 497 -5.87 13.11 9.34
CA ARG A 497 -7.24 13.26 9.81
C ARG A 497 -7.99 14.24 8.93
N SER A 498 -9.24 13.90 8.64
CA SER A 498 -10.19 14.76 7.94
C SER A 498 -11.39 15.04 8.84
N ASP A 499 -11.74 16.31 8.93
CA ASP A 499 -12.90 16.82 9.66
C ASP A 499 -14.07 17.12 8.69
N ASN A 500 -13.96 16.71 7.41
CA ASN A 500 -14.92 17.01 6.35
C ASN A 500 -15.16 15.85 5.38
N LEU A 501 -15.19 14.62 5.93
CA LEU A 501 -15.51 13.37 5.22
C LEU A 501 -14.53 13.06 4.07
N GLY A 502 -13.23 13.24 4.31
CA GLY A 502 -12.17 12.91 3.34
C GLY A 502 -11.98 13.94 2.22
N LYS A 503 -12.73 15.06 2.21
CA LYS A 503 -12.54 16.12 1.19
C LYS A 503 -11.17 16.79 1.28
N THR A 504 -10.69 17.01 2.50
CA THR A 504 -9.35 17.51 2.79
C THR A 504 -8.75 16.79 3.99
N TRP A 505 -7.44 16.62 4.00
CA TRP A 505 -6.72 15.83 4.99
C TRP A 505 -5.94 16.70 5.99
N GLY A 506 -6.62 17.68 6.58
CA GLY A 506 -6.05 18.60 7.57
C GLY A 506 -5.50 19.89 6.95
N THR A 507 -4.35 20.35 7.42
CA THR A 507 -3.75 21.61 6.95
C THR A 507 -3.11 21.42 5.58
N PRO A 508 -3.52 22.17 4.55
CA PRO A 508 -2.90 22.09 3.23
C PRO A 508 -1.46 22.60 3.28
N ILE A 509 -0.57 21.89 2.59
CA ILE A 509 0.78 22.35 2.25
C ILE A 509 0.66 22.99 0.88
N THR A 510 1.12 24.23 0.74
CA THR A 510 1.05 24.96 -0.52
C THR A 510 2.44 25.24 -1.09
N ASP A 511 2.53 25.31 -2.41
CA ASP A 511 3.70 25.85 -3.08
C ASP A 511 3.80 27.38 -2.91
N GLN A 512 4.81 27.99 -3.55
CA GLN A 512 5.03 29.44 -3.53
C GLN A 512 3.91 30.27 -4.19
N PHE A 513 3.00 29.63 -4.92
CA PHE A 513 1.88 30.25 -5.62
C PHE A 513 0.54 30.00 -4.91
N GLY A 514 0.54 29.25 -3.81
CA GLY A 514 -0.65 28.93 -3.02
C GLY A 514 -1.42 27.70 -3.49
N LYS A 515 -0.89 26.93 -4.47
CA LYS A 515 -1.48 25.66 -4.90
C LYS A 515 -1.25 24.59 -3.84
N VAL A 516 -2.27 23.83 -3.47
CA VAL A 516 -2.15 22.73 -2.51
C VAL A 516 -1.41 21.57 -3.15
N ILE A 517 -0.23 21.26 -2.63
CA ILE A 517 0.66 20.16 -3.10
C ILE A 517 0.70 18.97 -2.14
N GLY A 518 -0.06 19.04 -1.05
CA GLY A 518 -0.17 17.97 -0.07
C GLY A 518 -0.85 18.44 1.20
N TYR A 519 -0.83 17.61 2.23
CA TYR A 519 -1.35 17.95 3.56
C TYR A 519 -0.33 17.63 4.63
N LYS A 520 -0.39 18.35 5.74
CA LYS A 520 0.46 18.08 6.89
C LYS A 520 -0.09 16.86 7.66
N PRO A 521 0.66 15.76 7.77
CA PRO A 521 0.23 14.63 8.58
C PRO A 521 0.18 15.01 10.07
N ILE A 522 -0.74 14.39 10.82
CA ILE A 522 -0.83 14.57 12.27
C ILE A 522 0.26 13.78 13.00
N LYS A 523 0.77 12.70 12.37
CA LYS A 523 1.88 11.90 12.88
C LYS A 523 2.62 11.20 11.74
N ILE A 524 3.93 11.06 11.89
CA ILE A 524 4.83 10.28 11.03
C ILE A 524 5.54 9.26 11.91
N PHE A 525 5.70 8.05 11.40
CA PHE A 525 6.49 6.96 11.95
C PHE A 525 7.41 6.43 10.85
N ASP A 526 8.70 6.38 11.11
CA ASP A 526 9.74 6.13 10.12
C ASP A 526 10.85 5.24 10.67
N LEU A 527 11.59 4.57 9.78
CA LEU A 527 12.69 3.71 10.17
C LEU A 527 13.78 4.51 10.91
N ILE A 528 14.49 3.84 11.82
CA ILE A 528 15.67 4.44 12.48
C ILE A 528 16.90 4.03 11.66
N ASP A 529 17.07 4.67 10.51
CA ASP A 529 18.16 4.37 9.56
C ASP A 529 19.02 5.60 9.18
N GLY A 530 18.68 6.77 9.72
CA GLY A 530 19.38 8.03 9.49
C GLY A 530 18.78 8.89 8.38
N ILE A 531 17.74 8.42 7.69
CA ILE A 531 17.01 9.16 6.66
C ILE A 531 15.90 9.96 7.32
N LYS A 532 15.95 11.28 7.19
CA LYS A 532 15.02 12.19 7.86
C LYS A 532 14.91 13.53 7.17
N GLY A 533 13.89 14.30 7.55
CA GLY A 533 13.64 15.63 7.04
C GLY A 533 13.04 15.61 5.63
N PRO A 534 13.08 16.75 4.92
CA PRO A 534 12.58 16.83 3.55
C PRO A 534 13.47 16.02 2.61
N ASP A 535 12.84 15.27 1.72
CA ASP A 535 13.51 14.59 0.64
C ASP A 535 14.18 15.65 -0.29
N PRO A 536 15.46 15.47 -0.68
CA PRO A 536 16.20 16.41 -1.53
C PRO A 536 15.82 16.30 -3.02
N ALA A 537 15.25 15.17 -3.44
CA ALA A 537 14.82 14.87 -4.80
C ALA A 537 13.33 15.14 -5.02
N PHE A 538 12.51 15.03 -3.98
CA PHE A 538 11.07 15.15 -4.09
C PHE A 538 10.43 15.95 -2.94
N ASN A 539 9.25 16.53 -3.15
CA ASN A 539 8.58 17.35 -2.14
C ASN A 539 7.82 16.48 -1.12
N GLN A 540 8.56 15.65 -0.39
CA GLN A 540 8.06 14.73 0.61
C GLN A 540 8.83 14.88 1.93
N LEU A 541 8.14 14.74 3.06
CA LEU A 541 8.77 14.66 4.38
C LEU A 541 9.00 13.19 4.75
N LEU A 542 10.26 12.83 5.03
CA LEU A 542 10.69 11.45 5.30
C LEU A 542 10.68 11.05 6.77
N GLY A 543 10.41 11.99 7.69
CA GLY A 543 10.31 11.71 9.13
C GLY A 543 11.47 12.29 9.93
N ASP A 544 11.70 11.75 11.14
CA ASP A 544 12.62 12.26 12.16
C ASP A 544 13.38 11.12 12.90
N ASP A 545 13.54 9.94 12.29
CA ASP A 545 14.05 8.68 12.88
C ASP A 545 13.24 8.23 14.12
N SER A 546 11.91 8.23 14.03
CA SER A 546 11.02 8.04 15.18
C SER A 546 10.69 6.58 15.53
N GLY A 547 11.03 5.64 14.65
CA GLY A 547 10.70 4.22 14.77
C GLY A 547 9.32 3.89 14.21
N ILE A 548 9.21 2.69 13.62
CA ILE A 548 7.95 2.17 13.08
C ILE A 548 6.98 1.83 14.22
N LYS A 549 5.72 2.17 13.97
CA LYS A 549 4.57 1.85 14.82
C LYS A 549 3.43 1.38 13.93
N HIS A 550 2.52 0.64 14.54
CA HIS A 550 1.30 0.08 13.95
C HIS A 550 0.04 0.50 14.72
N THR A 551 0.20 1.31 15.77
CA THR A 551 -0.91 1.87 16.54
C THR A 551 -0.70 3.37 16.79
N TYR A 552 -1.77 4.14 16.71
CA TYR A 552 -1.77 5.56 17.07
C TYR A 552 -3.06 5.93 17.79
N THR A 553 -2.99 6.78 18.82
CA THR A 553 -4.18 7.28 19.52
C THR A 553 -4.29 8.79 19.34
N ASP A 554 -5.31 9.22 18.61
CA ASP A 554 -5.70 10.63 18.52
C ASP A 554 -6.59 10.98 19.72
N LYS A 555 -6.25 12.06 20.42
CA LYS A 555 -6.87 12.44 21.71
C LYS A 555 -7.43 13.86 21.65
N ASN A 556 -8.31 14.17 22.59
CA ASN A 556 -8.99 15.46 22.73
C ASN A 556 -10.01 15.72 21.61
N LEU A 557 -10.63 14.67 21.09
CA LEU A 557 -11.69 14.73 20.09
C LEU A 557 -13.03 15.15 20.70
N LEU A 558 -13.92 15.67 19.86
CA LEU A 558 -15.29 15.96 20.25
C LEU A 558 -16.16 14.73 20.07
N ASN A 559 -16.73 14.22 21.17
CA ASN A 559 -17.66 13.10 21.09
C ASN A 559 -18.89 13.44 20.24
N GLY A 560 -19.27 12.50 19.39
CA GLY A 560 -20.40 12.62 18.48
C GLY A 560 -20.08 13.29 17.14
N VAL A 561 -18.85 13.80 16.94
CA VAL A 561 -18.38 14.29 15.65
C VAL A 561 -17.77 13.12 14.87
N GLU A 562 -18.11 12.99 13.59
CA GLU A 562 -17.51 11.98 12.73
C GLU A 562 -16.13 12.44 12.24
N TYR A 563 -15.10 11.64 12.49
CA TYR A 563 -13.74 11.87 12.03
C TYR A 563 -13.32 10.78 11.06
N TRP A 564 -12.67 11.19 9.98
CA TRP A 564 -12.08 10.28 9.01
C TRP A 564 -10.56 10.25 9.19
N TYR A 565 -9.96 9.07 9.10
CA TYR A 565 -8.52 8.88 9.20
C TYR A 565 -8.02 8.11 7.99
N CYS A 566 -6.82 8.47 7.52
CA CYS A 566 -6.10 7.76 6.47
C CYS A 566 -4.67 7.49 6.92
N VAL A 567 -4.18 6.26 6.76
CA VAL A 567 -2.78 5.91 7.01
C VAL A 567 -2.12 5.56 5.68
N THR A 568 -1.10 6.30 5.29
CA THR A 568 -0.36 6.03 4.05
C THR A 568 1.01 5.49 4.39
N SER A 569 1.43 4.41 3.73
CA SER A 569 2.83 4.00 3.66
C SER A 569 3.60 4.86 2.66
N TYR A 570 4.91 5.04 2.87
CA TYR A 570 5.79 5.73 1.94
C TYR A 570 7.17 5.10 1.92
N ASP A 571 7.84 5.22 0.78
CA ASP A 571 9.22 4.78 0.57
C ASP A 571 10.19 5.97 0.65
N LYS A 572 11.49 5.65 0.70
CA LYS A 572 12.57 6.65 0.64
C LYS A 572 13.02 6.95 -0.79
N GLY A 573 12.63 6.12 -1.75
CA GLY A 573 13.19 6.10 -3.09
C GLY A 573 14.72 6.28 -3.14
N ASN A 574 15.15 6.98 -4.16
CA ASN A 574 16.50 7.39 -4.46
C ASN A 574 16.57 8.91 -4.32
N GLN A 575 17.45 9.36 -3.45
CA GLN A 575 17.63 10.76 -3.09
C GLN A 575 18.28 11.61 -4.22
N ASN A 576 18.37 11.05 -5.44
CA ASN A 576 18.83 11.73 -6.66
C ASN A 576 17.62 12.26 -7.47
N PRO A 577 17.48 13.59 -7.68
CA PRO A 577 16.36 14.20 -8.41
C PRO A 577 16.14 13.67 -9.83
N ASP A 578 17.21 13.19 -10.48
CA ASP A 578 17.15 12.68 -11.87
C ASP A 578 16.75 11.19 -11.94
N SER A 579 16.46 10.54 -10.81
CA SER A 579 16.05 9.13 -10.73
C SER A 579 14.54 8.96 -11.01
N LEU A 580 14.18 7.80 -11.58
CA LEU A 580 12.78 7.33 -11.65
C LEU A 580 12.29 6.74 -10.34
N GLU A 581 13.21 6.53 -9.39
CA GLU A 581 12.96 6.01 -8.05
C GLU A 581 12.83 7.21 -7.10
N GLN A 582 11.84 8.10 -7.23
CA GLN A 582 11.69 9.17 -6.22
C GLN A 582 11.02 8.60 -4.96
N SER A 583 11.00 9.36 -3.86
CA SER A 583 10.19 8.92 -2.72
C SER A 583 8.69 9.04 -3.05
N TYR A 584 7.96 7.94 -2.93
CA TYR A 584 6.51 7.91 -3.14
C TYR A 584 5.76 7.59 -1.86
N GLN A 585 4.48 7.99 -1.86
CA GLN A 585 3.54 7.75 -0.78
C GLN A 585 2.27 7.14 -1.39
N SER A 586 1.71 6.13 -0.72
CA SER A 586 0.42 5.56 -1.10
C SER A 586 -0.68 6.64 -1.06
N PRO A 587 -1.68 6.57 -1.95
CA PRO A 587 -2.66 7.63 -2.10
C PRO A 587 -3.43 7.90 -0.80
N LEU A 588 -3.72 9.17 -0.54
CA LEU A 588 -4.70 9.56 0.48
C LEU A 588 -6.07 9.08 0.03
N GLY A 589 -6.82 8.44 0.93
CA GLY A 589 -8.10 7.91 0.53
C GLY A 589 -9.14 8.98 0.24
N SER A 590 -10.05 8.63 -0.66
CA SER A 590 -11.18 9.46 -1.08
C SER A 590 -12.53 8.91 -0.59
N SER A 591 -12.54 7.69 -0.04
CA SER A 591 -13.73 6.97 0.42
C SER A 591 -13.39 5.96 1.53
N ILE A 592 -14.39 5.62 2.36
CA ILE A 592 -14.29 4.55 3.39
C ILE A 592 -14.24 3.13 2.80
N LEU A 593 -14.32 2.99 1.47
CA LEU A 593 -14.13 1.71 0.78
C LEU A 593 -12.64 1.38 0.59
N GLU A 594 -11.76 2.37 0.71
CA GLU A 594 -10.33 2.19 0.57
C GLU A 594 -9.74 1.62 1.86
N SER A 595 -8.86 0.62 1.75
CA SER A 595 -8.37 -0.15 2.90
C SER A 595 -7.60 0.69 3.92
N ASN A 596 -7.00 1.79 3.48
CA ASN A 596 -6.25 2.70 4.34
C ASN A 596 -7.10 3.79 4.99
N THR A 597 -8.41 3.82 4.76
CA THR A 597 -9.30 4.90 5.19
C THR A 597 -10.44 4.39 6.05
N VAL A 598 -10.64 5.04 7.20
CA VAL A 598 -11.67 4.67 8.18
C VAL A 598 -12.43 5.89 8.67
N SER A 599 -13.74 5.72 8.91
CA SER A 599 -14.58 6.70 9.59
C SER A 599 -14.95 6.20 10.98
N VAL A 600 -14.95 7.10 11.96
CA VAL A 600 -15.23 6.78 13.35
C VAL A 600 -15.86 7.96 14.09
N VAL A 601 -16.79 7.66 15.00
CA VAL A 601 -17.43 8.65 15.88
C VAL A 601 -17.01 8.36 17.32
N PRO A 602 -16.12 9.16 17.95
CA PRO A 602 -15.74 9.00 19.34
C PRO A 602 -16.93 9.25 20.27
N GLY A 603 -16.93 8.59 21.41
CA GLY A 603 -18.03 8.64 22.35
C GLY A 603 -17.82 7.74 23.57
N VAL A 604 -18.65 7.97 24.59
CA VAL A 604 -18.61 7.17 25.81
C VAL A 604 -19.11 5.75 25.53
N ARG A 605 -18.45 4.75 26.13
CA ARG A 605 -18.95 3.37 26.17
C ARG A 605 -20.23 3.31 27.04
N PRO A 606 -21.09 2.30 26.87
CA PRO A 606 -22.25 2.10 27.72
C PRO A 606 -21.89 2.04 29.20
N GLN A 607 -22.72 2.63 30.08
CA GLN A 607 -22.44 2.65 31.53
C GLN A 607 -22.30 1.25 32.14
N ASN A 608 -22.99 0.26 31.59
CA ASN A 608 -23.00 -1.13 32.05
C ASN A 608 -22.02 -2.03 31.27
N PHE A 609 -21.12 -1.46 30.46
CA PHE A 609 -20.12 -2.20 29.70
C PHE A 609 -19.15 -2.94 30.63
N GLN A 610 -18.97 -4.23 30.39
CA GLN A 610 -17.89 -5.03 30.95
C GLN A 610 -16.83 -5.21 29.88
N PRO A 611 -15.61 -4.70 30.10
CA PRO A 611 -14.54 -4.90 29.15
C PRO A 611 -14.21 -6.39 29.00
N PRO A 612 -13.73 -6.79 27.80
CA PRO A 612 -13.14 -8.09 27.64
C PRO A 612 -11.91 -8.22 28.55
N ASP A 613 -11.55 -9.46 28.85
CA ASP A 613 -10.44 -9.77 29.74
C ASP A 613 -9.80 -11.09 29.32
N PHE A 614 -8.68 -11.45 29.94
CA PHE A 614 -8.01 -12.72 29.71
C PHE A 614 -7.61 -13.40 31.02
N SER A 615 -7.35 -14.70 30.94
CA SER A 615 -6.91 -15.55 32.05
C SER A 615 -5.75 -16.42 31.55
N PRO A 616 -4.76 -16.76 32.39
CA PRO A 616 -4.61 -16.51 33.82
C PRO A 616 -4.16 -15.07 34.15
N THR A 617 -4.18 -14.73 35.45
CA THR A 617 -3.58 -13.48 35.93
C THR A 617 -2.09 -13.46 35.63
N LEU A 618 -1.57 -12.32 35.18
CA LEU A 618 -0.16 -12.11 34.92
C LEU A 618 0.69 -12.31 36.18
N THR A 619 1.95 -12.70 36.00
CA THR A 619 2.97 -12.72 37.06
C THR A 619 3.25 -11.29 37.56
N PRO A 620 3.92 -11.10 38.71
CA PRO A 620 4.31 -9.77 39.20
C PRO A 620 5.11 -8.94 38.19
N GLU A 621 5.82 -9.60 37.27
CA GLU A 621 6.60 -8.99 36.19
C GLU A 621 5.74 -8.60 34.97
N GLY A 622 4.44 -8.95 34.96
CA GLY A 622 3.50 -8.62 33.89
C GLY A 622 3.47 -9.62 32.73
N SER A 623 4.05 -10.81 32.89
CA SER A 623 4.04 -11.88 31.89
C SER A 623 2.95 -12.91 32.18
N LEU A 624 2.47 -13.62 31.17
CA LEU A 624 1.77 -14.88 31.34
C LEU A 624 2.71 -15.89 32.02
N PRO A 625 2.20 -16.79 32.86
CA PRO A 625 3.02 -17.82 33.49
C PRO A 625 3.46 -18.86 32.45
N PRO A 626 4.77 -19.18 32.35
CA PRO A 626 5.25 -20.20 31.43
C PRO A 626 4.82 -21.61 31.89
N ILE A 627 4.57 -22.48 30.92
CA ILE A 627 4.31 -23.91 31.12
C ILE A 627 5.44 -24.69 30.47
N GLY A 628 5.95 -25.74 31.13
CA GLY A 628 7.05 -26.58 30.61
C GLY A 628 8.43 -26.30 31.22
N GLY A 629 8.50 -25.46 32.26
CA GLY A 629 9.73 -25.19 33.01
C GLY A 629 9.90 -23.73 33.39
N VAL A 630 11.07 -23.39 33.96
CA VAL A 630 11.44 -22.00 34.27
C VAL A 630 11.75 -21.26 32.97
N CYS A 631 11.15 -20.09 32.79
CA CYS A 631 11.43 -19.18 31.68
C CYS A 631 11.37 -17.73 32.19
N GLN A 632 12.31 -16.91 31.72
CA GLN A 632 12.40 -15.48 31.98
C GLN A 632 11.94 -14.65 30.78
N GLY A 633 11.59 -15.29 29.67
CA GLY A 633 10.96 -14.62 28.54
C GLY A 633 9.61 -14.01 28.93
N PHE A 634 9.32 -12.86 28.35
CA PHE A 634 8.15 -12.05 28.67
C PHE A 634 7.09 -12.25 27.60
N VAL A 635 5.91 -12.75 27.98
CA VAL A 635 4.75 -12.87 27.09
C VAL A 635 3.56 -12.14 27.70
N SER A 636 2.97 -11.18 27.02
CA SER A 636 1.76 -10.50 27.49
C SER A 636 0.78 -10.22 26.34
N ILE A 637 -0.42 -9.78 26.70
CA ILE A 637 -1.51 -9.52 25.76
C ILE A 637 -1.97 -8.07 25.95
N GLU A 638 -2.03 -7.32 24.87
CA GLU A 638 -2.68 -6.01 24.81
C GLU A 638 -4.01 -6.14 24.06
N ILE A 639 -5.14 -5.84 24.71
CA ILE A 639 -6.43 -5.77 24.02
C ILE A 639 -6.49 -4.44 23.24
N VAL A 640 -6.55 -4.53 21.91
CA VAL A 640 -6.53 -3.37 21.00
C VAL A 640 -7.93 -3.09 20.43
N GLU A 641 -8.65 -4.14 20.03
CA GLU A 641 -10.01 -4.07 19.48
C GLU A 641 -10.96 -4.92 20.35
N PRO A 642 -11.52 -4.33 21.43
CA PRO A 642 -12.29 -5.06 22.44
C PRO A 642 -13.48 -5.85 21.89
N ASP A 643 -14.14 -5.32 20.86
CA ASP A 643 -15.36 -5.88 20.29
C ASP A 643 -15.07 -7.10 19.38
N SER A 644 -13.81 -7.31 18.99
CA SER A 644 -13.34 -8.47 18.21
C SER A 644 -12.86 -9.64 19.05
N ILE A 645 -12.79 -9.49 20.38
CA ILE A 645 -12.37 -10.57 21.28
C ILE A 645 -13.31 -11.77 21.17
N THR A 646 -12.73 -12.95 21.00
CA THR A 646 -13.45 -14.16 20.54
C THR A 646 -14.01 -15.03 21.66
N GLY A 647 -13.47 -14.93 22.88
CA GLY A 647 -13.81 -15.83 23.97
C GLY A 647 -13.16 -17.22 23.88
N ASP A 648 -12.18 -17.39 22.99
CA ASP A 648 -11.51 -18.67 22.75
C ASP A 648 -10.23 -18.86 23.59
N ASP A 649 -9.68 -20.07 23.51
CA ASP A 649 -8.43 -20.48 24.15
C ASP A 649 -7.26 -20.34 23.18
N TYR A 650 -6.07 -20.04 23.67
CA TYR A 650 -4.89 -19.74 22.87
C TYR A 650 -3.63 -20.40 23.43
N VAL A 651 -2.72 -20.80 22.53
CA VAL A 651 -1.43 -21.40 22.88
C VAL A 651 -0.31 -20.72 22.09
N VAL A 652 0.71 -20.25 22.80
CA VAL A 652 1.95 -19.73 22.21
C VAL A 652 3.05 -20.78 22.35
N THR A 653 3.72 -21.12 21.25
CA THR A 653 4.86 -22.07 21.23
C THR A 653 6.05 -21.48 20.49
N PHE A 654 7.24 -22.07 20.64
CA PHE A 654 8.47 -21.56 20.02
C PHE A 654 9.10 -22.55 19.04
N VAL A 655 9.64 -22.05 17.93
CA VAL A 655 10.21 -22.83 16.82
C VAL A 655 11.53 -22.24 16.34
N ASP A 656 12.51 -23.08 15.98
CA ASP A 656 13.88 -22.70 15.56
C ASP A 656 14.05 -22.60 14.03
N SER A 657 12.93 -22.57 13.30
CA SER A 657 12.86 -22.51 11.84
C SER A 657 12.28 -21.18 11.34
N THR A 658 12.29 -20.13 12.17
CA THR A 658 11.78 -18.82 11.76
C THR A 658 12.80 -18.12 10.87
N ILE A 659 12.35 -17.61 9.72
CA ILE A 659 13.23 -16.97 8.75
C ILE A 659 13.44 -15.50 9.15
N GLU A 660 14.70 -15.13 9.36
CA GLU A 660 15.14 -13.74 9.49
C GLU A 660 16.03 -13.40 8.30
N VAL A 661 15.71 -12.33 7.57
CA VAL A 661 16.50 -11.86 6.44
C VAL A 661 17.27 -10.62 6.85
N THR A 662 18.60 -10.72 6.91
CA THR A 662 19.49 -9.61 7.27
C THR A 662 20.37 -9.27 6.08
N GLY A 663 20.03 -8.20 5.37
CA GLY A 663 20.68 -7.84 4.12
C GLY A 663 20.42 -8.90 3.03
N SER A 664 21.47 -9.56 2.55
CA SER A 664 21.36 -10.67 1.58
C SER A 664 21.29 -12.06 2.22
N ASP A 665 21.49 -12.16 3.53
CA ASP A 665 21.61 -13.45 4.22
C ASP A 665 20.26 -13.87 4.81
N THR A 666 19.93 -15.15 4.62
CA THR A 666 18.73 -15.78 5.20
C THR A 666 19.16 -16.67 6.36
N ASN A 667 18.75 -16.31 7.57
CA ASN A 667 19.06 -17.03 8.79
C ASN A 667 17.80 -17.71 9.34
N TYR A 668 17.99 -18.89 9.93
CA TYR A 668 16.94 -19.55 10.72
C TYR A 668 17.18 -19.23 12.19
N VAL A 669 16.21 -18.59 12.81
CA VAL A 669 16.25 -18.13 14.19
C VAL A 669 15.08 -18.69 14.98
N LEU A 670 15.13 -18.51 16.29
CA LEU A 670 14.00 -18.80 17.15
C LEU A 670 12.89 -17.77 16.92
N GLY A 671 11.67 -18.24 16.72
CA GLY A 671 10.45 -17.43 16.68
C GLY A 671 9.30 -18.13 17.38
N LEU A 672 8.07 -17.69 17.09
CA LEU A 672 6.87 -18.15 17.77
C LEU A 672 5.76 -18.57 16.81
N ASN A 673 4.89 -19.44 17.31
CA ASN A 673 3.57 -19.71 16.75
C ASN A 673 2.50 -19.29 17.76
N LEU A 674 1.36 -18.82 17.25
CA LEU A 674 0.15 -18.59 18.02
C LEU A 674 -0.95 -19.47 17.45
N TYR A 675 -1.53 -20.32 18.30
CA TYR A 675 -2.67 -21.16 17.97
C TYR A 675 -3.91 -20.66 18.69
N ARG A 676 -5.04 -20.68 17.99
CA ARG A 676 -6.39 -20.51 18.53
C ARG A 676 -7.05 -21.88 18.63
N ILE A 677 -7.69 -22.14 19.76
CA ILE A 677 -8.53 -23.32 19.99
C ILE A 677 -9.95 -22.81 20.24
N ASN A 678 -10.86 -23.11 19.31
CA ASN A 678 -12.24 -22.67 19.41
C ASN A 678 -12.88 -23.20 20.71
N SER A 679 -13.45 -22.32 21.51
CA SER A 679 -14.04 -22.65 22.82
C SER A 679 -15.20 -23.65 22.73
N VAL A 680 -15.89 -23.70 21.58
CA VAL A 680 -17.06 -24.55 21.33
C VAL A 680 -16.69 -25.80 20.55
N THR A 681 -16.11 -25.66 19.36
CA THR A 681 -15.82 -26.81 18.46
C THR A 681 -14.55 -27.56 18.84
N ARG A 682 -13.64 -26.91 19.58
CA ARG A 682 -12.29 -27.39 19.89
C ARG A 682 -11.38 -27.56 18.67
N ASP A 683 -11.74 -26.94 17.54
CA ASP A 683 -10.86 -26.87 16.37
C ASP A 683 -9.66 -25.96 16.65
N THR A 684 -8.49 -26.38 16.19
CA THR A 684 -7.24 -25.63 16.32
C THR A 684 -6.90 -24.95 14.99
N THR A 685 -6.67 -23.65 15.04
CA THR A 685 -6.25 -22.82 13.89
C THR A 685 -4.94 -22.13 14.24
N ILE A 686 -3.99 -22.12 13.31
CA ILE A 686 -2.77 -21.32 13.45
C ILE A 686 -3.06 -19.87 13.03
N LEU A 687 -2.70 -18.93 13.90
CA LEU A 687 -2.91 -17.50 13.72
C LEU A 687 -1.62 -16.77 13.34
N LEU A 688 -0.53 -17.13 14.02
CA LEU A 688 0.83 -16.71 13.68
C LEU A 688 1.67 -17.96 13.48
N ASP A 689 2.39 -18.02 12.37
CA ASP A 689 3.21 -19.16 11.97
C ASP A 689 4.64 -18.68 11.72
N HIS A 690 5.60 -19.26 12.44
CA HIS A 690 7.03 -18.94 12.36
C HIS A 690 7.30 -17.43 12.39
N HIS A 691 6.68 -16.71 13.33
CA HIS A 691 6.79 -15.26 13.41
C HIS A 691 7.95 -14.83 14.30
N LEU A 692 8.64 -13.75 13.94
CA LEU A 692 9.67 -13.12 14.78
C LEU A 692 9.06 -12.58 16.09
N PHE A 693 9.92 -12.35 17.08
CA PHE A 693 9.53 -11.81 18.39
C PHE A 693 9.15 -10.33 18.33
N SER A 694 8.58 -9.84 19.43
CA SER A 694 8.35 -8.41 19.59
C SER A 694 9.67 -7.65 19.67
N ASP A 695 9.73 -6.52 18.98
CA ASP A 695 10.83 -5.58 19.07
C ASP A 695 10.67 -4.65 20.29
N GLU A 696 11.58 -3.68 20.43
CA GLU A 696 11.52 -2.67 21.49
C GLU A 696 10.24 -1.83 21.46
N SER A 697 9.61 -1.72 20.28
CA SER A 697 8.38 -0.96 20.08
C SER A 697 7.17 -1.63 20.75
N ARG A 698 7.21 -2.97 20.89
CA ARG A 698 6.12 -3.85 21.36
C ARG A 698 4.83 -3.74 20.52
N ASP A 699 4.95 -3.23 19.30
CA ASP A 699 3.85 -2.84 18.42
C ASP A 699 3.92 -3.54 17.05
N ASN A 700 4.98 -4.32 16.79
CA ASN A 700 5.26 -4.96 15.51
C ASN A 700 4.47 -6.26 15.27
N LEU A 701 3.98 -6.92 16.31
CA LEU A 701 3.12 -8.10 16.12
C LEU A 701 1.69 -7.67 15.72
N PRO A 702 1.05 -8.39 14.78
CA PRO A 702 -0.25 -8.00 14.27
C PRO A 702 -1.36 -8.16 15.31
N VAL A 703 -2.37 -7.29 15.24
CA VAL A 703 -3.59 -7.43 16.05
C VAL A 703 -4.39 -8.62 15.50
N THR A 704 -4.53 -9.67 16.29
CA THR A 704 -5.26 -10.88 15.92
C THR A 704 -6.36 -11.16 16.93
N ASP A 705 -7.57 -11.47 16.44
CA ASP A 705 -8.72 -11.75 17.32
C ASP A 705 -8.98 -10.66 18.38
N GLY A 706 -8.68 -9.40 18.04
CA GLY A 706 -8.89 -8.23 18.89
C GLY A 706 -7.76 -7.88 19.88
N PHE A 707 -6.70 -8.69 19.96
CA PHE A 707 -5.55 -8.43 20.82
C PHE A 707 -4.21 -8.47 20.06
N ARG A 708 -3.18 -7.87 20.66
CA ARG A 708 -1.79 -7.98 20.23
C ARG A 708 -1.02 -8.81 21.25
N LEU A 709 -0.28 -9.80 20.76
CA LEU A 709 0.69 -10.52 21.56
C LEU A 709 1.96 -9.67 21.70
N VAL A 710 2.56 -9.65 22.88
CA VAL A 710 3.90 -9.11 23.11
C VAL A 710 4.77 -10.26 23.60
N ALA A 711 5.81 -10.63 22.86
CA ALA A 711 6.71 -11.72 23.19
C ALA A 711 8.17 -11.25 23.09
N ILE A 712 8.84 -11.07 24.22
CA ILE A 712 10.24 -10.61 24.28
C ILE A 712 11.09 -11.71 24.89
N ASN A 713 12.06 -12.19 24.12
CA ASN A 713 12.99 -13.21 24.59
C ASN A 713 14.08 -12.61 25.48
N THR A 714 14.68 -13.43 26.35
CA THR A 714 15.90 -13.05 27.06
C THR A 714 17.14 -13.54 26.31
N PRO A 715 18.32 -12.97 26.59
CA PRO A 715 19.58 -13.55 26.12
C PRO A 715 19.73 -15.02 26.55
N SER A 716 20.66 -15.73 25.90
CA SER A 716 21.12 -17.06 26.35
C SER A 716 22.44 -16.94 27.12
N GLY A 717 22.84 -18.00 27.83
CA GLY A 717 24.14 -18.07 28.51
C GLY A 717 24.10 -17.66 29.99
N VAL A 718 25.22 -17.16 30.52
CA VAL A 718 25.37 -16.83 31.95
C VAL A 718 24.86 -15.43 32.28
N ALA A 719 23.91 -15.35 33.21
CA ALA A 719 23.36 -14.12 33.77
C ALA A 719 24.20 -13.58 34.93
N PHE A 720 24.75 -14.47 35.75
CA PHE A 720 25.60 -14.12 36.90
C PHE A 720 26.60 -15.24 37.18
N GLN A 721 27.83 -14.89 37.58
CA GLN A 721 28.79 -15.83 38.13
C GLN A 721 29.60 -15.15 39.25
N GLY A 722 29.87 -15.84 40.34
CA GLY A 722 30.71 -15.32 41.42
C GLY A 722 30.63 -16.09 42.73
N TRP A 723 31.51 -15.74 43.67
CA TRP A 723 31.47 -16.24 45.04
C TRP A 723 30.23 -15.72 45.77
N THR A 724 29.41 -16.65 46.26
CA THR A 724 28.15 -16.37 46.97
C THR A 724 28.22 -16.69 48.45
N LEU A 725 29.17 -17.53 48.87
CA LEU A 725 29.50 -17.79 50.27
C LEU A 725 31.03 -17.90 50.39
N VAL A 726 31.61 -17.18 51.35
CA VAL A 726 33.04 -17.24 51.65
C VAL A 726 33.22 -17.29 53.17
N ASN A 727 33.97 -18.27 53.66
CA ASN A 727 34.17 -18.56 55.07
C ASN A 727 35.60 -18.19 55.50
N GLU A 728 35.73 -17.30 56.48
CA GLU A 728 36.99 -16.95 57.16
C GLU A 728 38.10 -16.32 56.29
N ASP A 729 38.00 -16.37 54.96
CA ASP A 729 38.85 -15.68 53.99
C ASP A 729 38.02 -14.81 53.02
N THR A 730 38.72 -14.12 52.11
CA THR A 730 38.11 -13.56 50.90
C THR A 730 38.82 -14.19 49.71
N SER A 731 38.39 -15.39 49.30
CA SER A 731 38.85 -16.02 48.07
C SER A 731 38.88 -15.02 46.92
N THR A 732 40.02 -14.95 46.25
CA THR A 732 40.23 -14.08 45.09
C THR A 732 40.26 -14.85 43.78
N PHE A 733 39.99 -16.16 43.84
CA PHE A 733 39.97 -17.02 42.66
C PHE A 733 38.90 -16.59 41.66
N GLN A 734 39.31 -16.44 40.40
CA GLN A 734 38.41 -16.07 39.32
C GLN A 734 38.07 -17.28 38.45
N TRP A 735 36.79 -17.59 38.35
CA TRP A 735 36.28 -18.56 37.40
C TRP A 735 35.43 -17.87 36.34
N SER A 736 35.51 -18.35 35.11
CA SER A 736 34.81 -17.73 33.99
C SER A 736 34.35 -18.73 32.94
N THR A 737 33.10 -18.59 32.55
CA THR A 737 32.50 -19.29 31.39
C THR A 737 32.88 -18.63 30.07
N LYS A 738 33.24 -17.34 30.10
CA LYS A 738 33.67 -16.58 28.91
C LYS A 738 35.12 -16.90 28.49
N PRO A 739 35.43 -16.87 27.19
CA PRO A 739 36.79 -17.01 26.69
C PRO A 739 37.66 -15.83 27.13
N ILE A 740 38.98 -16.03 27.07
CA ILE A 740 39.95 -14.96 27.35
C ILE A 740 39.82 -13.90 26.23
N PRO A 741 39.63 -12.60 26.55
CA PRO A 741 39.32 -11.57 25.56
C PRO A 741 40.28 -11.49 24.37
N LYS A 742 41.56 -11.83 24.57
CA LYS A 742 42.59 -11.83 23.52
C LYS A 742 42.36 -12.87 22.41
N TYR A 743 41.63 -13.94 22.70
CA TYR A 743 41.47 -15.10 21.81
C TYR A 743 40.03 -15.27 21.29
N ILE A 744 39.18 -14.26 21.48
CA ILE A 744 37.85 -14.22 20.86
C ILE A 744 38.03 -14.29 19.34
N GLY A 745 37.44 -15.31 18.71
CA GLY A 745 37.55 -15.56 17.26
C GLY A 745 38.73 -16.46 16.82
N ASP A 746 39.57 -16.94 17.74
CA ASP A 746 40.58 -17.95 17.41
C ASP A 746 39.95 -19.36 17.37
N LEU A 747 39.92 -19.95 16.17
CA LEU A 747 39.41 -21.29 15.89
C LEU A 747 40.10 -22.40 16.70
N GLN A 748 41.27 -22.14 17.29
CA GLN A 748 42.03 -23.10 18.10
C GLN A 748 41.77 -22.98 19.61
N THR A 749 40.88 -22.09 20.05
CA THR A 749 40.55 -21.90 21.47
C THR A 749 39.09 -22.23 21.72
N ALA A 750 38.82 -22.95 22.81
CA ALA A 750 37.45 -23.24 23.24
C ALA A 750 36.69 -21.92 23.44
N GLN A 751 35.53 -21.78 22.78
CA GLN A 751 34.67 -20.60 22.90
C GLN A 751 33.81 -20.68 24.18
N GLU A 752 32.97 -19.70 24.45
CA GLU A 752 31.97 -19.82 25.54
C GLU A 752 31.02 -20.99 25.20
N GLU A 753 31.07 -22.06 25.98
CA GLU A 753 30.23 -23.25 25.81
C GLU A 753 29.26 -23.33 26.99
N VAL A 754 28.13 -22.64 26.88
CA VAL A 754 27.02 -22.70 27.84
C VAL A 754 25.80 -23.21 27.10
N TYR A 755 25.50 -24.49 27.29
CA TYR A 755 24.43 -25.23 26.60
C TYR A 755 23.44 -25.80 27.63
N THR A 756 23.15 -25.00 28.65
CA THR A 756 22.24 -25.33 29.76
C THR A 756 21.48 -24.10 30.20
N ILE A 757 20.29 -24.34 30.76
CA ILE A 757 19.51 -23.36 31.50
C ILE A 757 19.60 -23.60 33.01
N ASP A 758 20.42 -24.54 33.48
CA ASP A 758 20.55 -24.80 34.90
C ASP A 758 21.41 -23.74 35.60
N ASP A 759 21.09 -23.48 36.87
CA ASP A 759 21.96 -22.74 37.77
C ASP A 759 22.88 -23.74 38.48
N TYR A 760 24.17 -23.43 38.58
CA TYR A 760 25.17 -24.30 39.20
C TYR A 760 25.71 -23.68 40.47
N ARG A 761 25.93 -24.51 41.48
CA ARG A 761 26.65 -24.19 42.70
C ARG A 761 27.84 -25.13 42.82
N ILE A 762 29.02 -24.54 42.93
CA ILE A 762 30.24 -25.26 43.21
C ILE A 762 30.62 -24.98 44.66
N THR A 763 30.63 -26.02 45.48
CA THR A 763 31.05 -25.95 46.88
C THR A 763 32.46 -26.50 47.01
N ILE A 764 33.33 -25.80 47.74
CA ILE A 764 34.66 -26.32 48.06
C ILE A 764 34.53 -27.41 49.10
N ASP A 765 34.89 -28.64 48.72
CA ASP A 765 34.86 -29.81 49.57
C ASP A 765 36.19 -30.58 49.52
N THR A 766 37.11 -30.13 50.35
CA THR A 766 38.44 -30.73 50.58
C THR A 766 38.40 -32.06 51.33
N ILE A 767 37.23 -32.47 51.88
CA ILE A 767 37.07 -33.73 52.62
C ILE A 767 36.47 -34.81 51.71
N GLY A 768 35.36 -34.50 51.03
CA GLY A 768 34.64 -35.44 50.17
C GLY A 768 35.07 -35.39 48.70
N GLY A 769 35.17 -34.18 48.14
CA GLY A 769 35.60 -33.89 46.76
C GLY A 769 34.85 -34.67 45.67
N LEU A 770 35.28 -34.49 44.43
CA LEU A 770 34.79 -35.23 43.26
C LEU A 770 35.93 -35.90 42.53
N ASN A 771 35.63 -36.96 41.76
CA ASN A 771 36.59 -37.63 40.89
C ASN A 771 36.21 -37.33 39.44
N ALA A 772 36.90 -36.38 38.82
CA ALA A 772 36.64 -35.97 37.44
C ALA A 772 37.39 -36.87 36.45
N ARG A 773 36.71 -37.26 35.37
CA ARG A 773 37.33 -37.95 34.22
C ARG A 773 38.07 -36.94 33.34
N LEU A 774 39.16 -37.36 32.72
CA LEU A 774 39.96 -36.51 31.83
C LEU A 774 39.42 -36.53 30.39
N TYR A 775 39.18 -35.36 29.80
CA TYR A 775 38.85 -35.18 28.39
C TYR A 775 39.95 -34.37 27.69
N ASP A 776 40.57 -34.92 26.64
CA ASP A 776 41.54 -34.20 25.80
C ASP A 776 40.79 -33.46 24.68
N TYR A 777 40.71 -32.13 24.80
CA TYR A 777 39.96 -31.28 23.86
C TYR A 777 40.51 -31.33 22.43
N PHE A 778 41.81 -31.56 22.24
CA PHE A 778 42.46 -31.52 20.92
C PHE A 778 42.37 -32.85 20.18
N THR A 779 42.40 -33.97 20.91
CA THR A 779 42.24 -35.30 20.32
C THR A 779 40.80 -35.78 20.31
N GLY A 780 39.91 -35.15 21.08
CA GLY A 780 38.50 -35.55 21.24
C GLY A 780 38.36 -36.86 22.04
N ILE A 781 39.38 -37.26 22.79
CA ILE A 781 39.41 -38.53 23.53
C ILE A 781 38.99 -38.29 24.98
N LEU A 782 37.94 -39.00 25.41
CA LEU A 782 37.57 -39.15 26.81
C LEU A 782 38.30 -40.36 27.41
N TYR A 783 39.06 -40.14 28.48
CA TYR A 783 39.78 -41.21 29.18
C TYR A 783 38.95 -41.75 30.35
N ASP A 784 38.13 -42.77 30.10
CA ASP A 784 37.24 -43.36 31.11
C ASP A 784 37.95 -44.09 32.26
N THR A 785 39.26 -44.31 32.16
CA THR A 785 40.05 -44.99 33.20
C THR A 785 40.94 -44.04 34.01
N ILE A 786 40.99 -42.76 33.66
CA ILE A 786 41.84 -41.75 34.32
C ILE A 786 40.95 -40.81 35.11
N PHE A 787 41.13 -40.79 36.42
CA PHE A 787 40.36 -39.96 37.34
C PHE A 787 41.29 -39.04 38.14
N TYR A 788 40.92 -37.77 38.24
CA TYR A 788 41.58 -36.78 39.09
C TYR A 788 40.64 -36.38 40.22
N HIS A 789 41.16 -36.43 41.45
CA HIS A 789 40.40 -35.99 42.62
C HIS A 789 40.48 -34.46 42.73
N LEU A 790 39.33 -33.80 42.60
CA LEU A 790 39.18 -32.36 42.72
C LEU A 790 38.45 -32.03 44.03
N PRO A 791 38.87 -31.01 44.80
CA PRO A 791 38.25 -30.62 46.07
C PRO A 791 36.93 -29.84 45.87
N LEU A 792 36.09 -30.30 44.97
CA LEU A 792 34.87 -29.63 44.52
C LEU A 792 33.67 -30.56 44.68
N LYS A 793 32.53 -29.98 45.02
CA LYS A 793 31.21 -30.59 44.85
C LYS A 793 30.39 -29.69 43.93
N VAL A 794 29.83 -30.24 42.87
CA VAL A 794 29.08 -29.48 41.87
C VAL A 794 27.62 -29.91 41.92
N GLU A 795 26.75 -28.94 42.15
CA GLU A 795 25.31 -29.15 42.26
C GLU A 795 24.56 -28.25 41.28
N VAL A 796 23.57 -28.79 40.60
CA VAL A 796 22.54 -27.99 39.94
C VAL A 796 21.55 -27.52 40.99
N VAL A 797 21.33 -26.20 41.04
CA VAL A 797 20.55 -25.50 42.07
C VAL A 797 19.44 -24.63 41.50
N THR A 798 19.01 -24.91 40.26
CA THR A 798 17.87 -24.28 39.61
C THR A 798 16.60 -24.36 40.48
N ASP A 799 16.42 -25.48 41.20
CA ASP A 799 15.53 -25.59 42.36
C ASP A 799 16.39 -25.64 43.64
N PRO A 800 16.54 -24.53 44.38
CA PRO A 800 17.38 -24.49 45.58
C PRO A 800 16.95 -25.44 46.69
N ASN A 801 15.70 -25.92 46.68
CA ASN A 801 15.19 -26.85 47.69
C ASN A 801 15.53 -28.31 47.38
N ASN A 802 15.81 -28.61 46.10
CA ASN A 802 16.13 -29.96 45.62
C ASN A 802 17.39 -29.92 44.74
N PRO A 803 18.56 -29.59 45.30
CA PRO A 803 19.80 -29.56 44.54
C PRO A 803 20.14 -30.96 43.99
N ILE A 804 20.60 -31.01 42.74
CA ILE A 804 21.02 -32.26 42.07
C ILE A 804 22.54 -32.30 42.04
N ASP A 805 23.14 -33.29 42.69
CA ASP A 805 24.59 -33.49 42.64
C ASP A 805 25.02 -34.05 41.28
N VAL A 806 25.82 -33.27 40.55
CA VAL A 806 26.36 -33.62 39.22
C VAL A 806 27.88 -33.82 39.26
N SER A 807 28.45 -33.99 40.46
CA SER A 807 29.90 -34.10 40.66
C SER A 807 30.51 -35.27 39.88
N GLN A 808 29.80 -36.39 39.75
CA GLN A 808 30.26 -37.57 38.99
C GLN A 808 30.27 -37.37 37.46
N ASN A 809 29.52 -36.37 36.98
CA ASN A 809 29.42 -36.04 35.57
C ASN A 809 30.38 -34.90 35.18
N THR A 810 31.13 -34.37 36.14
CA THR A 810 32.10 -33.30 35.88
C THR A 810 33.33 -33.87 35.19
N LEU A 811 33.67 -33.30 34.04
CA LEU A 811 34.89 -33.63 33.30
C LEU A 811 35.95 -32.58 33.57
N LEU A 812 37.18 -33.05 33.71
CA LEU A 812 38.36 -32.21 33.69
C LEU A 812 38.87 -32.18 32.24
N ILE A 813 38.89 -30.99 31.64
CA ILE A 813 39.30 -30.81 30.26
C ILE A 813 40.78 -30.38 30.23
N GLU A 814 41.60 -31.15 29.50
CA GLU A 814 42.95 -30.75 29.10
C GLU A 814 42.86 -29.87 27.84
N PHE A 815 43.46 -28.68 27.89
CA PHE A 815 43.59 -27.81 26.74
C PHE A 815 45.05 -27.36 26.56
N ALA A 816 45.42 -27.00 25.34
CA ALA A 816 46.75 -26.52 24.97
C ALA A 816 46.67 -25.02 24.65
N VAL A 817 47.55 -24.24 25.27
CA VAL A 817 47.68 -22.80 25.00
C VAL A 817 48.83 -22.59 24.03
N LYS A 818 48.56 -21.89 22.92
CA LYS A 818 49.59 -21.44 21.98
C LYS A 818 50.06 -20.04 22.37
N ALA A 819 51.05 -19.95 23.26
CA ALA A 819 51.63 -18.67 23.68
C ALA A 819 53.16 -18.72 23.78
N PRO A 820 53.89 -17.64 23.44
CA PRO A 820 55.29 -17.49 23.80
C PRO A 820 55.47 -17.58 25.31
N TRP A 821 56.59 -18.14 25.77
CA TRP A 821 56.87 -18.35 27.20
C TRP A 821 56.66 -17.12 28.10
N GLU A 822 57.05 -15.92 27.64
CA GLU A 822 56.86 -14.67 28.39
C GLU A 822 55.39 -14.25 28.49
N GLU A 823 54.60 -14.57 27.47
CA GLU A 823 53.16 -14.32 27.45
C GLU A 823 52.42 -15.37 28.29
N TYR A 824 52.81 -16.63 28.14
CA TYR A 824 52.30 -17.74 28.94
C TYR A 824 52.48 -17.46 30.44
N ARG A 825 53.67 -17.01 30.85
CA ARG A 825 53.93 -16.60 32.24
C ARG A 825 53.10 -15.43 32.75
N LYS A 826 52.65 -14.57 31.84
CA LYS A 826 51.91 -13.35 32.18
C LYS A 826 50.41 -13.61 32.29
N PHE A 827 49.87 -14.51 31.47
CA PHE A 827 48.42 -14.69 31.32
C PHE A 827 47.90 -16.07 31.72
N TYR A 828 48.77 -17.08 31.92
CA TYR A 828 48.36 -18.48 32.10
C TYR A 828 49.08 -19.22 33.24
N TYR A 829 50.28 -18.77 33.62
CA TYR A 829 51.07 -19.40 34.68
C TYR A 829 51.04 -18.56 35.96
N SER A 830 50.53 -19.10 37.06
CA SER A 830 50.75 -18.55 38.40
C SER A 830 51.72 -19.41 39.19
N ARG A 831 52.73 -18.76 39.79
CA ARG A 831 53.58 -19.38 40.82
C ARG A 831 52.89 -19.50 42.19
N LEU A 832 51.67 -18.98 42.32
CA LEU A 832 50.98 -18.67 43.59
C LEU A 832 49.46 -18.96 43.53
N GLY A 833 49.02 -19.83 42.62
CA GLY A 833 47.60 -20.16 42.39
C GLY A 833 47.19 -21.48 43.05
N TRP A 834 45.88 -21.65 43.27
CA TRP A 834 45.28 -22.88 43.74
C TRP A 834 45.12 -23.84 42.56
N ASP A 835 46.06 -24.77 42.44
CA ASP A 835 45.97 -25.88 41.50
C ASP A 835 44.89 -26.85 42.00
N LEU A 836 43.83 -27.04 41.20
CA LEU A 836 42.76 -28.00 41.48
C LEU A 836 43.28 -29.45 41.50
N ILE A 837 44.50 -29.69 41.00
CA ILE A 837 45.19 -30.98 41.00
C ILE A 837 46.54 -30.83 41.74
N PRO A 838 46.61 -31.18 43.03
CA PRO A 838 47.82 -30.98 43.81
C PRO A 838 49.08 -31.57 43.15
N GLY A 839 50.07 -30.71 42.86
CA GLY A 839 51.43 -31.11 42.46
C GLY A 839 51.76 -31.02 40.97
N GLY A 840 50.92 -30.41 40.12
CA GLY A 840 51.22 -30.24 38.69
C GLY A 840 51.27 -31.56 37.90
N ASN A 841 50.66 -32.63 38.43
CA ASN A 841 50.67 -33.99 37.87
C ASN A 841 49.88 -34.14 36.56
N ALA A 842 49.28 -33.07 36.06
CA ALA A 842 48.59 -33.07 34.77
C ALA A 842 49.35 -32.33 33.66
N TYR A 843 50.63 -32.04 33.90
CA TYR A 843 51.56 -31.61 32.87
C TYR A 843 51.92 -32.80 31.97
N SER A 844 51.55 -32.72 30.70
CA SER A 844 52.03 -33.62 29.66
C SER A 844 52.98 -32.87 28.72
N ALA A 845 54.27 -33.24 28.72
CA ALA A 845 55.28 -32.61 27.86
C ALA A 845 55.06 -33.01 26.39
N GLY A 846 54.47 -32.14 25.57
CA GLY A 846 54.13 -32.41 24.18
C GLY A 846 54.88 -31.57 23.13
N SER A 847 55.92 -32.17 22.54
CA SER A 847 56.59 -31.89 21.23
C SER A 847 57.15 -30.48 20.88
N PHE A 848 58.18 -30.48 20.02
CA PHE A 848 58.95 -29.32 19.58
C PHE A 848 58.10 -28.29 18.82
N GLY A 849 57.77 -27.18 19.49
CA GLY A 849 57.21 -25.97 18.90
C GLY A 849 55.95 -25.47 19.60
N PHE A 850 56.11 -24.75 20.71
CA PHE A 850 55.15 -23.80 21.30
C PHE A 850 53.75 -24.31 21.74
N TYR A 851 53.62 -25.50 22.35
CA TYR A 851 52.39 -25.92 23.03
C TYR A 851 52.70 -26.53 24.40
N GLU A 852 52.09 -26.01 25.47
CA GLU A 852 52.03 -26.67 26.78
C GLU A 852 50.57 -27.06 27.07
N ARG A 853 50.34 -28.28 27.56
CA ARG A 853 49.02 -28.82 27.90
C ARG A 853 48.76 -28.73 29.40
N TYR A 854 47.63 -28.17 29.79
CA TYR A 854 47.22 -28.00 31.18
C TYR A 854 45.71 -28.24 31.33
N PRO A 855 45.25 -28.86 32.43
CA PRO A 855 43.84 -28.90 32.76
C PRO A 855 43.43 -27.71 33.64
N ASP A 856 42.85 -26.68 33.03
CA ASP A 856 42.27 -25.54 33.74
C ASP A 856 40.80 -25.30 33.36
N MET A 857 40.14 -26.34 32.85
CA MET A 857 38.76 -26.27 32.38
C MET A 857 37.96 -27.42 32.98
N LEU A 858 36.78 -27.08 33.49
CA LEU A 858 35.81 -28.02 34.03
C LEU A 858 34.57 -27.99 33.14
N ASN A 859 34.10 -29.15 32.69
CA ASN A 859 32.80 -29.26 32.04
C ASN A 859 31.82 -29.87 33.03
N PHE A 860 30.74 -29.15 33.32
CA PHE A 860 29.69 -29.63 34.19
C PHE A 860 28.55 -30.16 33.34
N GLU A 861 28.39 -31.47 33.28
CA GLU A 861 27.33 -32.11 32.51
C GLU A 861 26.20 -32.62 33.40
N ARG A 862 24.99 -32.43 32.92
CA ARG A 862 23.79 -33.10 33.39
C ARG A 862 23.27 -33.97 32.25
N TYR A 863 23.12 -35.25 32.55
CA TYR A 863 22.45 -36.20 31.65
C TYR A 863 20.99 -36.29 32.05
N GLU A 864 20.10 -36.01 31.11
CA GLU A 864 18.68 -36.32 31.23
C GLU A 864 18.37 -37.45 30.26
N ILE A 865 17.69 -38.49 30.75
CA ILE A 865 17.29 -39.63 29.93
C ILE A 865 15.77 -39.52 29.78
N ASP A 866 15.31 -39.39 28.53
CA ASP A 866 13.89 -39.44 28.24
C ASP A 866 13.36 -40.83 28.63
N PRO A 867 12.39 -40.93 29.55
CA PRO A 867 11.92 -42.22 30.05
C PRO A 867 11.11 -43.02 29.01
N VAL A 868 10.70 -42.39 27.91
CA VAL A 868 9.88 -42.98 26.83
C VAL A 868 10.75 -43.36 25.64
N THR A 869 11.58 -42.44 25.14
CA THR A 869 12.42 -42.70 23.97
C THR A 869 13.77 -43.32 24.32
N ASN A 870 14.18 -43.24 25.60
CA ASN A 870 15.50 -43.62 26.09
C ASN A 870 16.63 -42.83 25.43
N ASP A 871 16.32 -41.65 24.87
CA ASP A 871 17.32 -40.72 24.37
C ASP A 871 17.96 -39.97 25.54
N THR A 872 19.27 -39.79 25.50
CA THR A 872 20.01 -39.03 26.50
C THR A 872 20.26 -37.62 25.97
N THR A 873 19.70 -36.60 26.61
CA THR A 873 20.06 -35.20 26.41
C THR A 873 21.17 -34.82 27.39
N VAL A 874 22.17 -34.10 26.88
CA VAL A 874 23.29 -33.59 27.67
C VAL A 874 23.20 -32.08 27.70
N THR A 875 23.10 -31.52 28.90
CA THR A 875 23.12 -30.07 29.11
C THR A 875 24.24 -29.73 30.08
N GLY A 876 24.94 -28.64 29.84
CA GLY A 876 26.07 -28.28 30.67
C GLY A 876 26.65 -26.92 30.38
N LEU A 877 27.78 -26.66 31.04
CA LEU A 877 28.61 -25.53 30.74
C LEU A 877 30.07 -25.85 30.97
N VAL A 878 30.93 -25.11 30.29
CA VAL A 878 32.37 -25.16 30.48
C VAL A 878 32.82 -23.98 31.31
N LEU A 879 33.45 -24.28 32.44
CA LEU A 879 34.01 -23.32 33.38
C LEU A 879 35.53 -23.33 33.27
N ARG A 880 36.12 -22.16 32.98
CA ARG A 880 37.57 -21.98 33.04
C ARG A 880 37.96 -21.55 34.44
N THR A 881 38.98 -22.20 34.98
CA THR A 881 39.55 -21.90 36.29
C THR A 881 40.82 -21.12 36.05
N ASN A 882 40.79 -19.80 36.25
CA ASN A 882 41.94 -18.97 35.91
C ASN A 882 42.99 -19.02 37.03
N ASN A 883 44.20 -19.43 36.67
CA ASN A 883 45.40 -19.41 37.51
C ASN A 883 46.22 -18.13 37.27
N GLN A 884 45.61 -16.95 37.14
CA GLN A 884 46.38 -15.69 37.07
C GLN A 884 46.75 -15.21 38.48
N PRO A 885 47.93 -14.57 38.66
CA PRO A 885 48.17 -13.80 39.88
C PRO A 885 47.16 -12.66 39.93
N ASP A 886 46.47 -12.51 41.06
CA ASP A 886 45.64 -11.35 41.30
C ASP A 886 46.42 -10.05 41.05
N THR A 887 45.75 -9.03 40.55
CA THR A 887 46.38 -7.72 40.37
C THR A 887 45.51 -6.59 40.89
N TYR A 888 46.14 -5.54 41.41
CA TYR A 888 45.47 -4.28 41.71
C TYR A 888 46.27 -3.13 41.11
N ILE A 889 45.58 -2.03 40.79
CA ILE A 889 46.25 -0.79 40.39
C ILE A 889 46.58 -0.02 41.67
N ASN A 890 47.87 0.17 41.93
CA ASN A 890 48.29 0.95 43.08
C ASN A 890 48.04 2.45 42.86
N ALA A 891 48.31 3.27 43.88
CA ALA A 891 48.09 4.72 43.81
C ALA A 891 48.85 5.43 42.68
N ASP A 892 49.87 4.79 42.08
CA ASP A 892 50.69 5.32 41.00
C ASP A 892 50.20 4.89 39.59
N GLY A 893 49.04 4.20 39.50
CA GLY A 893 48.52 3.69 38.23
C GLY A 893 49.24 2.44 37.72
N VAL A 894 50.07 1.79 38.55
CA VAL A 894 50.83 0.60 38.18
C VAL A 894 50.08 -0.66 38.62
N THR A 895 49.96 -1.63 37.71
CA THR A 895 49.45 -2.97 38.00
C THR A 895 50.45 -3.73 38.87
N VAL A 896 50.05 -4.06 40.11
CA VAL A 896 50.85 -4.82 41.07
C VAL A 896 50.23 -6.20 41.24
N ASN A 897 51.05 -7.25 41.14
CA ASN A 897 50.64 -8.62 41.40
C ASN A 897 50.54 -8.87 42.92
N GLN A 898 49.45 -9.48 43.37
CA GLN A 898 49.26 -9.97 44.72
C GLN A 898 49.07 -11.50 44.71
N ILE A 899 49.20 -12.12 45.89
CA ILE A 899 49.03 -13.57 46.06
C ILE A 899 47.53 -13.89 45.96
N ALA A 900 47.16 -14.84 45.09
CA ALA A 900 45.79 -15.33 45.02
C ALA A 900 45.45 -16.10 46.31
N ILE A 901 44.31 -15.80 46.91
CA ILE A 901 43.79 -16.47 48.09
C ILE A 901 42.92 -17.62 47.60
N ALA A 902 43.37 -18.86 47.85
CA ALA A 902 42.59 -20.07 47.57
C ALA A 902 41.32 -20.08 48.44
N PRO A 903 40.20 -20.60 47.92
CA PRO A 903 38.98 -20.70 48.70
C PRO A 903 39.08 -21.75 49.81
N SER A 904 38.36 -21.52 50.90
CA SER A 904 38.31 -22.38 52.07
C SER A 904 37.22 -23.44 51.99
N GLN A 905 37.32 -24.47 52.83
CA GLN A 905 36.28 -25.50 52.95
C GLN A 905 34.90 -24.87 53.16
N GLY A 906 33.93 -25.27 52.35
CA GLY A 906 32.54 -24.82 52.43
C GLY A 906 32.25 -23.51 51.69
N ASP A 907 33.23 -22.86 51.07
CA ASP A 907 32.99 -21.72 50.18
C ASP A 907 32.14 -22.14 48.97
N GLN A 908 31.31 -21.23 48.46
CA GLN A 908 30.40 -21.51 47.36
C GLN A 908 30.54 -20.47 46.24
N PHE A 909 30.79 -20.96 45.03
CA PHE A 909 30.71 -20.19 43.80
C PHE A 909 29.41 -20.55 43.07
N THR A 910 28.63 -19.56 42.66
CA THR A 910 27.36 -19.78 41.95
C THR A 910 27.44 -19.23 40.54
N ILE A 911 26.89 -19.99 39.59
CA ILE A 911 26.64 -19.58 38.22
C ILE A 911 25.13 -19.63 38.00
N ARG A 912 24.52 -18.50 37.61
CA ARG A 912 23.13 -18.42 37.20
C ARG A 912 23.05 -18.17 35.71
N THR A 913 22.21 -18.92 35.02
CA THR A 913 22.00 -18.79 33.57
C THR A 913 20.73 -18.02 33.27
N PHE A 914 20.67 -17.37 32.10
CA PHE A 914 19.42 -16.84 31.57
C PHE A 914 18.48 -17.99 31.20
N LYS A 915 17.17 -17.72 31.22
CA LYS A 915 16.12 -18.71 30.93
C LYS A 915 15.31 -18.29 29.70
N PRO A 916 15.88 -18.32 28.49
CA PRO A 916 15.22 -17.85 27.26
C PRO A 916 14.02 -18.74 26.87
N PHE A 917 13.29 -18.31 25.84
CA PHE A 917 12.32 -19.15 25.14
C PHE A 917 13.01 -20.37 24.52
N ARG A 918 12.30 -21.49 24.52
CA ARG A 918 12.76 -22.81 24.07
C ARG A 918 11.55 -23.65 23.68
N LYS A 919 11.77 -24.70 22.86
CA LYS A 919 10.68 -25.48 22.25
C LYS A 919 9.72 -26.15 23.25
N GLU A 920 10.21 -26.44 24.44
CA GLU A 920 9.45 -27.11 25.50
C GLU A 920 8.60 -26.14 26.34
N ILE A 921 8.89 -24.82 26.25
CA ILE A 921 8.09 -23.79 26.90
C ILE A 921 6.90 -23.43 26.02
N ARG A 922 5.75 -23.27 26.64
CA ARG A 922 4.57 -22.69 26.02
C ARG A 922 3.83 -21.78 26.99
N TYR A 923 2.99 -20.91 26.43
CA TYR A 923 2.09 -20.07 27.20
C TYR A 923 0.66 -20.36 26.76
N GLU A 924 -0.25 -20.44 27.73
CA GLU A 924 -1.67 -20.67 27.47
C GLU A 924 -2.48 -19.54 28.09
N PHE A 925 -3.50 -19.08 27.37
CA PHE A 925 -4.46 -18.12 27.89
C PHE A 925 -5.84 -18.30 27.27
N SER A 926 -6.87 -17.87 27.98
CA SER A 926 -8.24 -17.83 27.50
C SER A 926 -8.74 -16.40 27.52
N THR A 927 -9.51 -16.03 26.50
CA THR A 927 -10.15 -14.71 26.45
C THR A 927 -11.59 -14.76 26.92
N ARG A 928 -12.11 -13.65 27.42
CA ARG A 928 -13.53 -13.42 27.71
C ARG A 928 -14.01 -12.26 26.87
N LYS A 929 -15.11 -12.47 26.12
CA LYS A 929 -15.75 -11.41 25.32
C LYS A 929 -16.17 -10.22 26.19
N ALA A 930 -16.26 -9.07 25.55
CA ALA A 930 -16.97 -7.93 26.09
C ALA A 930 -18.44 -8.30 26.37
N GLY A 931 -19.03 -7.68 27.39
CA GLY A 931 -20.41 -7.95 27.78
C GLY A 931 -21.06 -6.76 28.46
N TYR A 932 -22.29 -6.95 28.94
CA TYR A 932 -23.05 -5.90 29.62
C TYR A 932 -23.65 -6.45 30.92
N THR A 933 -23.50 -5.70 32.01
CA THR A 933 -24.17 -6.01 33.27
C THR A 933 -25.63 -5.60 33.26
N ASP A 934 -26.41 -6.19 34.16
CA ASP A 934 -27.77 -5.75 34.48
C ASP A 934 -27.81 -4.28 34.91
N SER A 935 -29.00 -3.69 34.84
CA SER A 935 -29.26 -2.26 35.07
C SER A 935 -28.95 -1.71 36.47
N LYS A 936 -28.60 -2.57 37.43
CA LYS A 936 -28.45 -2.21 38.86
C LYS A 936 -27.35 -1.19 39.16
N ASN A 937 -26.34 -1.08 38.30
CA ASN A 937 -25.15 -0.23 38.52
C ASN A 937 -25.10 1.00 37.60
N ILE A 938 -26.19 1.36 36.92
CA ILE A 938 -26.25 2.52 36.03
C ILE A 938 -26.48 3.79 36.85
N ASP A 939 -25.61 4.78 36.67
CA ASP A 939 -25.79 6.12 37.25
C ASP A 939 -26.65 6.97 36.31
N LEU A 940 -27.95 6.96 36.57
CA LEU A 940 -28.94 7.72 35.81
C LEU A 940 -28.69 9.22 35.83
N SER A 941 -27.97 9.77 36.82
CA SER A 941 -27.74 11.21 36.92
C SER A 941 -26.77 11.75 35.84
N LYS A 942 -25.98 10.87 35.21
CA LYS A 942 -25.05 11.23 34.13
C LYS A 942 -25.71 11.36 32.77
N ILE A 943 -26.90 10.80 32.60
CA ILE A 943 -27.64 10.84 31.34
C ILE A 943 -28.04 12.29 31.06
N ARG A 944 -27.72 12.77 29.87
CA ARG A 944 -28.04 14.14 29.44
C ARG A 944 -28.15 14.26 27.93
N ALA A 945 -28.82 15.33 27.49
CA ALA A 945 -28.85 15.76 26.10
C ALA A 945 -27.69 16.75 25.84
N VAL A 946 -27.09 16.69 24.65
CA VAL A 946 -25.99 17.55 24.21
C VAL A 946 -26.18 17.92 22.73
N PRO A 947 -26.04 19.19 22.34
CA PRO A 947 -25.89 20.37 23.21
C PRO A 947 -27.20 20.71 23.95
N ASP A 948 -27.08 21.21 25.17
CA ASP A 948 -28.19 21.81 25.92
C ASP A 948 -27.74 23.18 26.49
N PRO A 949 -28.26 24.33 26.00
CA PRO A 949 -29.30 24.44 24.97
C PRO A 949 -28.80 24.08 23.56
N TYR A 950 -29.69 23.56 22.72
CA TYR A 950 -29.52 23.49 21.28
C TYR A 950 -29.80 24.87 20.67
N ILE A 951 -28.86 25.47 19.94
CA ILE A 951 -28.97 26.83 19.39
C ILE A 951 -28.74 26.80 17.88
N VAL A 952 -29.79 26.92 17.08
CA VAL A 952 -29.77 27.01 15.60
C VAL A 952 -29.13 25.80 14.90
N SER A 953 -27.84 25.53 15.10
CA SER A 953 -27.04 24.41 14.60
C SER A 953 -25.92 24.04 15.58
N ASN A 954 -25.23 22.93 15.37
CA ASN A 954 -24.08 22.52 16.18
C ASN A 954 -23.06 21.72 15.35
N GLU A 955 -21.92 21.38 15.96
CA GLU A 955 -20.79 20.67 15.32
C GLU A 955 -21.15 19.27 14.76
N TYR A 956 -22.27 18.67 15.15
CA TYR A 956 -22.74 17.39 14.61
C TYR A 956 -23.39 17.52 13.22
N GLU A 957 -23.72 18.75 12.80
CA GLU A 957 -24.57 19.00 11.63
C GLU A 957 -23.74 19.42 10.41
N THR A 958 -23.75 18.59 9.36
CA THR A 958 -23.05 18.85 8.10
C THR A 958 -23.89 19.63 7.08
N SER A 959 -25.18 19.80 7.34
CA SER A 959 -26.09 20.58 6.50
C SER A 959 -27.26 21.16 7.29
N GLN A 960 -27.90 22.20 6.74
CA GLN A 960 -29.07 22.84 7.35
C GLN A 960 -30.28 21.90 7.56
N PHE A 961 -30.32 20.76 6.87
CA PHE A 961 -31.40 19.76 6.97
C PHE A 961 -31.03 18.57 7.87
N GLY A 962 -29.77 18.41 8.25
CA GLY A 962 -29.27 17.31 9.08
C GLY A 962 -29.19 17.67 10.57
N LYS A 963 -30.30 18.10 11.19
CA LYS A 963 -30.31 18.51 12.60
C LYS A 963 -29.98 17.34 13.51
N ARG A 964 -29.16 17.54 14.55
CA ARG A 964 -28.74 16.46 15.47
C ARG A 964 -28.65 16.92 16.92
N LEU A 965 -29.22 16.14 17.82
CA LEU A 965 -29.07 16.22 19.28
C LEU A 965 -28.63 14.84 19.78
N MET A 966 -27.63 14.79 20.66
CA MET A 966 -27.11 13.54 21.21
C MET A 966 -27.60 13.32 22.64
N PHE A 967 -28.07 12.12 22.96
CA PHE A 967 -28.21 11.64 24.34
C PHE A 967 -26.97 10.81 24.68
N ASN A 968 -26.28 11.10 25.78
CA ASN A 968 -25.06 10.36 26.15
C ASN A 968 -25.10 9.78 27.57
N HIS A 969 -24.10 8.94 27.87
CA HIS A 969 -24.03 8.06 29.05
C HIS A 969 -25.23 7.12 29.14
N LEU A 970 -25.71 6.63 27.99
CA LEU A 970 -26.76 5.62 27.95
C LEU A 970 -26.19 4.26 28.38
N PRO A 971 -27.02 3.39 28.98
CA PRO A 971 -26.72 1.96 29.04
C PRO A 971 -26.91 1.31 27.67
N ASN A 972 -26.42 0.08 27.52
CA ASN A 972 -26.46 -0.61 26.22
C ASN A 972 -27.87 -0.74 25.65
N GLU A 973 -28.86 -0.99 26.50
CA GLU A 973 -30.25 -1.11 26.11
C GLU A 973 -31.12 -0.12 26.89
N CYS A 974 -31.80 0.79 26.18
CA CYS A 974 -32.82 1.65 26.77
C CYS A 974 -33.81 2.20 25.73
N LYS A 975 -34.92 2.75 26.23
CA LYS A 975 -35.92 3.48 25.46
C LYS A 975 -35.87 4.96 25.82
N ILE A 976 -35.73 5.84 24.84
CA ILE A 976 -35.73 7.29 25.03
C ILE A 976 -37.02 7.85 24.47
N SER A 977 -37.91 8.36 25.32
CA SER A 977 -39.16 8.99 24.91
C SER A 977 -39.09 10.51 25.11
N ILE A 978 -39.52 11.29 24.12
CA ILE A 978 -39.41 12.75 24.11
C ILE A 978 -40.80 13.37 24.13
N TYR A 979 -40.99 14.40 24.96
CA TYR A 979 -42.25 15.07 25.19
C TYR A 979 -42.11 16.60 25.21
N THR A 980 -43.20 17.30 24.91
CA THR A 980 -43.33 18.72 25.24
C THR A 980 -43.51 18.91 26.75
N VAL A 981 -43.32 20.12 27.27
CA VAL A 981 -43.62 20.44 28.69
C VAL A 981 -45.10 20.26 29.07
N ALA A 982 -46.01 20.22 28.08
CA ALA A 982 -47.42 19.91 28.29
C ALA A 982 -47.71 18.40 28.40
N GLY A 983 -46.71 17.55 28.11
CA GLY A 983 -46.83 16.09 28.12
C GLY A 983 -47.22 15.48 26.78
N ASP A 984 -47.24 16.26 25.69
CA ASP A 984 -47.52 15.73 24.36
C ASP A 984 -46.33 14.90 23.86
N PHE A 985 -46.61 13.71 23.31
CA PHE A 985 -45.59 12.84 22.75
C PHE A 985 -45.00 13.41 21.46
N VAL A 986 -43.67 13.47 21.39
CA VAL A 986 -42.92 14.02 20.26
C VAL A 986 -42.30 12.91 19.43
N ASN A 987 -41.45 12.07 20.04
CA ASN A 987 -40.79 10.95 19.36
C ASN A 987 -40.24 9.93 20.38
N GLU A 988 -39.81 8.78 19.89
CA GLU A 988 -39.23 7.70 20.67
C GLU A 988 -38.06 7.03 19.93
N ILE A 989 -37.00 6.69 20.67
CA ILE A 989 -35.80 6.04 20.15
C ILE A 989 -35.57 4.76 20.97
N TYR A 990 -35.32 3.66 20.27
CA TYR A 990 -34.91 2.39 20.86
C TYR A 990 -33.41 2.24 20.67
N HIS A 991 -32.66 2.26 21.78
CA HIS A 991 -31.21 2.21 21.78
C HIS A 991 -30.75 0.80 22.19
N ASN A 992 -30.02 0.12 21.30
CA ASN A 992 -29.41 -1.20 21.52
C ASN A 992 -28.28 -1.46 20.51
N ASP A 993 -27.16 -0.75 20.63
CA ASP A 993 -26.13 -0.71 19.59
C ASP A 993 -24.68 -0.69 20.10
N ASN A 994 -24.44 -1.09 21.36
CA ASN A 994 -23.11 -1.14 21.99
C ASN A 994 -22.44 0.23 22.23
N ARG A 995 -23.08 1.36 21.88
CA ARG A 995 -22.59 2.72 22.14
C ARG A 995 -23.23 3.29 23.40
N GLY A 996 -22.52 4.15 24.13
CA GLY A 996 -23.11 4.84 25.30
C GLY A 996 -23.84 6.12 24.92
N PHE A 997 -24.25 6.27 23.66
CA PHE A 997 -24.89 7.48 23.15
C PHE A 997 -25.76 7.17 21.92
N ASP A 998 -26.73 8.05 21.65
CA ASP A 998 -27.60 7.97 20.48
C ASP A 998 -27.98 9.37 19.97
N PHE A 999 -28.31 9.48 18.68
CA PHE A 999 -28.69 10.73 18.05
C PHE A 999 -30.18 10.81 17.77
N TRP A 1000 -30.73 12.00 17.98
CA TRP A 1000 -32.06 12.38 17.53
C TRP A 1000 -31.97 13.50 16.49
N ASP A 1001 -32.79 13.40 15.45
CA ASP A 1001 -32.83 14.32 14.32
C ASP A 1001 -33.72 15.58 14.54
N LEU A 1002 -34.20 15.76 15.78
CA LEU A 1002 -35.17 16.80 16.16
C LEU A 1002 -36.49 16.72 15.38
N ARG A 1003 -36.86 15.53 14.90
CA ARG A 1003 -38.16 15.29 14.25
C ARG A 1003 -39.12 14.55 15.17
N THR A 1004 -40.40 14.85 14.98
CA THR A 1004 -41.51 14.13 15.61
C THR A 1004 -41.71 12.76 14.95
N TYR A 1005 -42.52 11.89 15.55
CA TYR A 1005 -42.94 10.60 14.98
C TYR A 1005 -43.67 10.73 13.62
N ASN A 1006 -44.15 11.92 13.25
CA ASN A 1006 -44.74 12.24 11.94
C ASN A 1006 -43.73 12.88 10.97
N ASP A 1007 -42.42 12.78 11.25
CA ASP A 1007 -41.33 13.32 10.44
C ASP A 1007 -41.34 14.86 10.28
N GLN A 1008 -41.89 15.57 11.27
CA GLN A 1008 -41.91 17.05 11.31
C GLN A 1008 -40.89 17.60 12.29
N TYR A 1009 -40.13 18.63 11.91
CA TYR A 1009 -39.22 19.32 12.84
C TYR A 1009 -39.98 19.95 14.00
N ILE A 1010 -39.45 19.78 15.21
CA ILE A 1010 -40.00 20.39 16.43
C ILE A 1010 -39.90 21.93 16.41
N ALA A 1011 -40.76 22.61 17.17
CA ALA A 1011 -40.70 24.07 17.38
C ALA A 1011 -39.63 24.45 18.41
N TYR A 1012 -39.23 25.73 18.47
CA TYR A 1012 -38.40 26.24 19.57
C TYR A 1012 -39.16 26.10 20.90
N GLY A 1013 -38.45 25.77 21.99
CA GLY A 1013 -39.09 25.55 23.29
C GLY A 1013 -38.32 24.61 24.21
N LEU A 1014 -38.84 24.44 25.42
CA LEU A 1014 -38.33 23.48 26.40
C LEU A 1014 -39.00 22.11 26.18
N TYR A 1015 -38.19 21.06 26.17
CA TYR A 1015 -38.63 19.67 26.00
C TYR A 1015 -38.15 18.82 27.17
N VAL A 1016 -38.83 17.69 27.37
CA VAL A 1016 -38.52 16.69 28.40
C VAL A 1016 -38.23 15.37 27.72
N PHE A 1017 -37.19 14.66 28.15
CA PHE A 1017 -36.92 13.30 27.70
C PHE A 1017 -36.94 12.34 28.88
N VAL A 1018 -37.38 11.12 28.63
CA VAL A 1018 -37.46 10.03 29.61
C VAL A 1018 -36.66 8.86 29.06
N VAL A 1019 -35.59 8.47 29.76
CA VAL A 1019 -34.84 7.25 29.45
C VAL A 1019 -35.33 6.15 30.36
N LYS A 1020 -35.92 5.11 29.78
CA LYS A 1020 -36.44 3.94 30.49
C LYS A 1020 -35.58 2.72 30.21
N LEU A 1021 -35.17 2.05 31.28
CA LEU A 1021 -34.36 0.84 31.24
C LEU A 1021 -35.25 -0.42 31.18
N PRO A 1022 -34.71 -1.58 30.77
CA PRO A 1022 -35.46 -2.83 30.70
C PRO A 1022 -36.08 -3.28 32.03
N ASP A 1023 -35.46 -2.94 33.16
CA ASP A 1023 -35.96 -3.23 34.51
C ASP A 1023 -37.10 -2.32 34.99
N GLY A 1024 -37.46 -1.31 34.18
CA GLY A 1024 -38.51 -0.34 34.48
C GLY A 1024 -38.03 0.92 35.20
N THR A 1025 -36.74 1.02 35.57
CA THR A 1025 -36.17 2.25 36.14
C THR A 1025 -36.14 3.35 35.06
N GLN A 1026 -36.35 4.61 35.47
CA GLN A 1026 -36.43 5.73 34.54
C GLN A 1026 -35.65 6.96 35.01
N HIS A 1027 -35.01 7.64 34.06
CA HIS A 1027 -34.42 8.96 34.21
C HIS A 1027 -35.27 10.00 33.46
N VAL A 1028 -35.52 11.15 34.07
CA VAL A 1028 -36.20 12.27 33.43
C VAL A 1028 -35.24 13.44 33.34
N GLY A 1029 -34.97 13.90 32.12
CA GLY A 1029 -34.16 15.07 31.85
C GLY A 1029 -34.92 16.10 31.00
N LYS A 1030 -34.34 17.28 30.84
CA LYS A 1030 -34.90 18.38 30.04
C LYS A 1030 -33.82 18.98 29.15
N PHE A 1031 -34.21 19.59 28.04
CA PHE A 1031 -33.32 20.35 27.17
C PHE A 1031 -34.08 21.49 26.48
N LEU A 1032 -33.36 22.55 26.14
CA LEU A 1032 -33.90 23.75 25.51
C LEU A 1032 -33.50 23.82 24.02
N VAL A 1033 -34.46 24.14 23.15
CA VAL A 1033 -34.22 24.38 21.72
C VAL A 1033 -34.49 25.85 21.39
N ILE A 1034 -33.46 26.53 20.89
CA ILE A 1034 -33.48 27.93 20.43
C ILE A 1034 -33.26 27.89 18.91
N LYS A 1035 -34.16 28.50 18.14
CA LYS A 1035 -34.08 28.58 16.67
C LYS A 1035 -33.82 29.98 16.18
#